data_AF-A0AAW2IG61-F1
#
_entry.id   AF-A0AAW2IG61-F1
#
_cell.length_a   1.000
_cell.length_b   1.000
_cell.length_c   1.000
_cell.angle_alpha   90.00
_cell.angle_beta   90.00
_cell.angle_gamma   90.00
#
_symmetry.space_group_name_H-M   'P 1'
#
loop_
_entity.id
_entity.type
_entity.pdbx_description
1 polymer ?
#
loop_
_entity_poly.entity_id
_entity_poly.type
_entity_poly.pdbx_seq_one_letter_code
_entity_poly.pdbx_strand_id
1 'polypeptide(L)'
;MLTSMKNQILSSGLKKIEAKISFFNIIDVLKRMSTLSATFGIEPNKTDNSTSNPSNLSDTLKELCLTNAEFFKTDDTENGQRLHVAFLGLIDHVNNLTPQLNNIRNLMAKYDFDEQTPGNGYRSFVAVVDASMKHAIQLCKQINLSKQSFLFRKGFYMREVEAVCHMVASLSTCFTHLHTLLSWSEVGELFPTEEHSPEELLTQSDTINQYAFYGRCLGIQFCDSVQTILKSISILMASFSETYYSTGGFVATANCFFSSGKFLLDPELRARRIVNISQYAGVDFCKSFWFLAESELMRKLPNFVCPAIAVNMEIKIPPEPLKIENLNGELIDIPIPSSHIETSSIQVRLISNKKREGMISVGADAGKKNDVAPPSPGLIVHCHGGGFVAQSSKSHEVYLRNWANVLEVPILSVDYSLAPRAPFPRALEEVFYAYCWALKNCDLLGSRAERVILVGDSAGANLNLGIALKCIEKNIRKPAGMFLAYVPVLVSFVPSPARLLCLMDPLLPFGFMMRCLKAYACPGESGSFPNLTSEGKELLREATDLTSMSATGFTESETESFEEVTESDLMELVAHKSPVSDVSDTLTTVSLASSQHSKPEADQFFEQSDELNGDLKLDLSTDEKYIFDSEIKDGKKVAVIRTEKSLGSAAKERPSGLFRGMKDNMSNLISNTFTATAAKSAGERKSNVHILDSSDLKNPSEEFKFTVPKDPFLSPYWAPDEVLRQLPPTSICSVQFDPCLDDCVMFAKKLKRLGNSVKLDILDGLPHGFLNFAMISKDAEEGSKLCVKRIKDLLDMASLSCTQTETNETQPSDDP
;
A
#
# COMPACT_ATOMS: atom_id res chain seq x y z
N MET A 1 45.41 7.45 21.66
CA MET A 1 44.92 6.88 20.38
C MET A 1 44.39 5.46 20.52
N LEU A 2 45.22 4.43 20.75
CA LEU A 2 44.79 3.00 20.71
C LEU A 2 43.51 2.66 21.49
N THR A 3 43.31 3.19 22.71
CA THR A 3 42.08 2.99 23.50
C THR A 3 40.83 3.55 22.82
N SER A 4 40.95 4.69 22.13
CA SER A 4 39.86 5.32 21.37
C SER A 4 39.47 4.47 20.15
N MET A 5 40.47 3.98 19.40
CA MET A 5 40.22 3.04 18.29
C MET A 5 39.56 1.75 18.80
N LYS A 6 39.99 1.22 19.96
CA LYS A 6 39.39 0.02 20.55
C LYS A 6 37.91 0.23 20.90
N ASN A 7 37.56 1.41 21.41
CA ASN A 7 36.16 1.77 21.71
C ASN A 7 35.32 2.07 20.45
N GLN A 8 35.91 2.64 19.39
CA GLN A 8 35.24 2.75 18.08
C GLN A 8 35.00 1.38 17.42
N ILE A 9 35.96 0.45 17.52
CA ILE A 9 35.82 -0.92 17.01
C ILE A 9 34.79 -1.71 17.84
N LEU A 10 34.76 -1.54 19.17
CA LEU A 10 33.75 -2.16 20.03
C LEU A 10 32.34 -1.58 19.80
N SER A 11 32.18 -0.26 19.66
CA SER A 11 30.87 0.36 19.42
C SER A 11 30.34 0.11 18.01
N SER A 12 31.20 0.10 16.98
CA SER A 12 30.80 -0.32 15.63
C SER A 12 30.59 -1.84 15.52
N GLY A 13 31.28 -2.64 16.34
CA GLY A 13 31.03 -4.06 16.52
C GLY A 13 29.67 -4.33 17.17
N LEU A 14 29.38 -3.66 18.29
CA LEU A 14 28.08 -3.72 18.98
C LEU A 14 26.95 -3.26 18.07
N LYS A 15 27.06 -2.10 17.40
CA LYS A 15 26.03 -1.67 16.43
C LYS A 15 25.85 -2.64 15.26
N LYS A 16 26.92 -3.34 14.81
CA LYS A 16 26.81 -4.44 13.82
C LYS A 16 26.19 -5.72 14.40
N ILE A 17 26.28 -5.94 15.72
CA ILE A 17 25.66 -7.08 16.42
C ILE A 17 24.19 -6.77 16.72
N GLU A 18 23.86 -5.59 17.22
CA GLU A 18 22.48 -5.09 17.40
C GLU A 18 21.74 -5.05 16.06
N ALA A 19 22.35 -4.49 15.01
CA ALA A 19 21.77 -4.53 13.67
C ALA A 19 21.62 -5.96 13.14
N LYS A 20 22.54 -6.89 13.46
CA LYS A 20 22.37 -8.32 13.13
C LYS A 20 21.25 -8.97 13.93
N ILE A 21 21.10 -8.66 15.22
CA ILE A 21 20.05 -9.19 16.08
C ILE A 21 18.69 -8.67 15.61
N SER A 22 18.57 -7.38 15.30
CA SER A 22 17.35 -6.80 14.71
C SER A 22 17.07 -7.33 13.30
N PHE A 23 18.09 -7.52 12.45
CA PHE A 23 17.92 -8.09 11.10
C PHE A 23 17.48 -9.55 11.14
N PHE A 24 18.14 -10.38 11.97
CA PHE A 24 17.67 -11.74 12.22
C PHE A 24 16.29 -11.72 12.84
N ASN A 25 16.00 -10.88 13.84
CA ASN A 25 14.66 -10.77 14.42
C ASN A 25 13.60 -10.30 13.44
N ILE A 26 13.88 -9.46 12.43
CA ILE A 26 12.87 -9.06 11.44
C ILE A 26 12.62 -10.18 10.42
N ILE A 27 13.67 -10.86 9.94
CA ILE A 27 13.48 -12.01 9.02
C ILE A 27 12.89 -13.22 9.76
N ASP A 28 13.27 -13.45 11.02
CA ASP A 28 12.62 -14.42 11.89
C ASP A 28 11.23 -13.94 12.33
N VAL A 29 10.91 -12.65 12.45
CA VAL A 29 9.53 -12.21 12.73
C VAL A 29 8.67 -12.43 11.50
N LEU A 30 9.11 -12.11 10.28
CA LEU A 30 8.34 -12.42 9.07
C LEU A 30 8.17 -13.94 8.88
N LYS A 31 9.24 -14.73 9.09
CA LYS A 31 9.16 -16.21 9.02
C LYS A 31 8.34 -16.80 10.15
N ARG A 32 8.56 -16.39 11.40
CA ARG A 32 7.78 -16.85 12.57
C ARG A 32 6.36 -16.31 12.55
N MET A 33 6.03 -15.20 11.90
CA MET A 33 4.65 -14.77 11.66
C MET A 33 3.99 -15.70 10.64
N SER A 34 4.69 -16.11 9.57
CA SER A 34 4.17 -17.18 8.69
C SER A 34 4.02 -18.52 9.42
N THR A 35 4.88 -18.87 10.38
CA THR A 35 4.72 -20.08 11.20
C THR A 35 3.70 -19.91 12.36
N LEU A 36 3.51 -18.70 12.89
CA LEU A 36 2.53 -18.39 13.94
C LEU A 36 1.11 -18.33 13.35
N SER A 37 0.95 -17.84 12.12
CA SER A 37 -0.31 -17.98 11.37
C SER A 37 -0.73 -19.45 11.25
N ALA A 38 0.22 -20.33 10.93
CA ALA A 38 -0.01 -21.78 10.95
C ALA A 38 -0.25 -22.32 12.38
N THR A 39 0.47 -21.82 13.39
CA THR A 39 0.32 -22.26 14.80
C THR A 39 -1.02 -21.82 15.42
N PHE A 40 -1.59 -20.69 15.00
CA PHE A 40 -2.92 -20.22 15.42
C PHE A 40 -4.09 -20.85 14.62
N GLY A 41 -3.80 -21.83 13.77
CA GLY A 41 -4.81 -22.66 13.11
C GLY A 41 -5.37 -22.08 11.82
N ILE A 42 -4.59 -21.27 11.10
CA ILE A 42 -4.85 -20.93 9.70
C ILE A 42 -3.81 -21.68 8.85
N GLU A 43 -4.16 -22.91 8.44
CA GLU A 43 -3.40 -23.60 7.40
C GLU A 43 -3.57 -22.89 6.04
N PRO A 44 -2.55 -22.88 5.18
CA PRO A 44 -2.65 -22.26 3.86
C PRO A 44 -3.67 -23.01 3.00
N ASN A 45 -4.78 -22.35 2.66
CA ASN A 45 -5.79 -22.92 1.77
C ASN A 45 -5.15 -23.32 0.44
N LYS A 46 -5.36 -24.57 0.01
CA LYS A 46 -5.19 -24.92 -1.40
C LYS A 46 -6.47 -24.49 -2.13
N THR A 47 -6.37 -23.50 -3.00
CA THR A 47 -7.44 -23.14 -3.92
C THR A 47 -7.64 -24.26 -4.94
N ASP A 48 -8.69 -25.07 -4.76
CA ASP A 48 -9.11 -26.07 -5.74
C ASP A 48 -9.62 -25.36 -7.00
N ASN A 49 -8.76 -25.23 -8.02
CA ASN A 49 -9.09 -24.68 -9.34
C ASN A 49 -9.94 -25.67 -10.16
N SER A 50 -11.07 -26.08 -9.59
CA SER A 50 -12.15 -26.78 -10.29
C SER A 50 -13.21 -25.76 -10.72
N THR A 51 -13.63 -25.85 -11.98
CA THR A 51 -14.57 -24.93 -12.64
C THR A 51 -16.00 -25.14 -12.17
N SER A 52 -16.28 -24.70 -10.94
CA SER A 52 -17.65 -24.54 -10.43
C SER A 52 -18.37 -23.43 -11.20
N ASN A 53 -19.56 -23.73 -11.71
CA ASN A 53 -20.37 -22.78 -12.48
C ASN A 53 -20.75 -21.56 -11.59
N PRO A 54 -20.59 -20.30 -12.05
CA PRO A 54 -20.75 -19.12 -11.20
C PRO A 54 -22.20 -18.84 -10.74
N SER A 55 -23.19 -19.55 -11.31
CA SER A 55 -24.56 -19.60 -10.80
C SER A 55 -24.71 -20.46 -9.54
N ASN A 56 -23.87 -21.49 -9.37
CA ASN A 56 -23.97 -22.45 -8.25
C ASN A 56 -23.42 -21.88 -6.93
N LEU A 57 -22.56 -20.86 -6.98
CA LEU A 57 -21.93 -20.29 -5.78
C LEU A 57 -22.95 -19.70 -4.80
N SER A 58 -23.91 -18.89 -5.29
CA SER A 58 -24.95 -18.29 -4.44
C SER A 58 -25.84 -19.35 -3.78
N ASP A 59 -26.24 -20.39 -4.52
CA ASP A 59 -27.16 -21.42 -4.00
C ASP A 59 -26.44 -22.38 -3.05
N THR A 60 -25.22 -22.83 -3.39
CA THR A 60 -24.35 -23.61 -2.48
C THR A 60 -24.10 -22.86 -1.16
N LEU A 61 -23.87 -21.54 -1.21
CA LEU A 61 -23.67 -20.74 -0.01
C LEU A 61 -24.95 -20.70 0.85
N LYS A 62 -26.10 -20.40 0.26
CA LYS A 62 -27.39 -20.35 1.00
C LYS A 62 -27.73 -21.68 1.67
N GLU A 63 -27.55 -22.81 0.99
CA GLU A 63 -27.78 -24.15 1.57
C GLU A 63 -26.89 -24.40 2.80
N LEU A 64 -25.59 -24.07 2.70
CA LEU A 64 -24.63 -24.21 3.80
C LEU A 64 -24.92 -23.24 4.97
N CYS A 65 -25.37 -22.02 4.67
CA CYS A 65 -25.81 -21.05 5.68
C CYS A 65 -27.07 -21.52 6.41
N LEU A 66 -28.10 -21.99 5.70
CA LEU A 66 -29.33 -22.55 6.30
C LEU A 66 -29.01 -23.74 7.21
N THR A 67 -28.14 -24.65 6.74
CA THR A 67 -27.69 -25.84 7.49
C THR A 67 -26.89 -25.50 8.76
N ASN A 68 -26.28 -24.32 8.83
CA ASN A 68 -25.63 -23.81 10.04
C ASN A 68 -26.59 -22.98 10.91
N ALA A 69 -27.46 -22.16 10.31
CA ALA A 69 -28.47 -21.39 11.03
C ALA A 69 -29.38 -22.30 11.86
N GLU A 70 -29.96 -23.36 11.26
CA GLU A 70 -30.85 -24.27 11.99
C GLU A 70 -30.13 -25.04 13.12
N PHE A 71 -28.80 -25.24 13.02
CA PHE A 71 -28.00 -25.84 14.09
C PHE A 71 -27.77 -24.88 15.28
N PHE A 72 -27.54 -23.60 15.02
CA PHE A 72 -27.33 -22.59 16.09
C PHE A 72 -28.64 -21.96 16.60
N LYS A 73 -29.78 -22.28 15.99
CA LYS A 73 -31.13 -21.80 16.37
C LYS A 73 -31.55 -22.20 17.79
N THR A 74 -31.04 -23.31 18.31
CA THR A 74 -31.29 -23.82 19.67
C THR A 74 -30.06 -23.67 20.58
N ASP A 75 -29.20 -22.70 20.29
CA ASP A 75 -27.98 -22.40 21.04
C ASP A 75 -28.16 -21.10 21.82
N ASP A 76 -28.67 -21.21 23.06
CA ASP A 76 -29.02 -20.08 23.93
C ASP A 76 -27.83 -19.21 24.39
N THR A 77 -26.60 -19.49 23.92
CA THR A 77 -25.46 -18.61 24.16
C THR A 77 -25.45 -17.43 23.19
N GLU A 78 -25.08 -16.24 23.66
CA GLU A 78 -25.00 -15.01 22.85
C GLU A 78 -24.18 -15.22 21.55
N ASN A 79 -23.05 -15.92 21.63
CA ASN A 79 -22.24 -16.29 20.48
C ASN A 79 -22.94 -17.27 19.49
N GLY A 80 -23.88 -18.10 19.96
CA GLY A 80 -24.69 -19.02 19.15
C GLY A 80 -25.84 -18.29 18.47
N GLN A 81 -26.59 -17.47 19.22
CA GLN A 81 -27.64 -16.60 18.69
C GLN A 81 -27.11 -15.64 17.62
N ARG A 82 -25.93 -15.03 17.85
CA ARG A 82 -25.24 -14.19 16.86
C ARG A 82 -24.83 -14.97 15.60
N LEU A 83 -24.31 -16.20 15.74
CA LEU A 83 -24.05 -17.07 14.59
C LEU A 83 -25.33 -17.36 13.79
N HIS A 84 -26.44 -17.68 14.46
CA HIS A 84 -27.73 -17.90 13.81
C HIS A 84 -28.19 -16.67 13.01
N VAL A 85 -28.19 -15.49 13.62
CA VAL A 85 -28.56 -14.22 12.98
C VAL A 85 -27.61 -13.87 11.81
N ALA A 86 -26.31 -14.05 11.98
CA ALA A 86 -25.32 -13.74 10.94
C ALA A 86 -25.42 -14.68 9.73
N PHE A 87 -25.79 -15.96 9.91
CA PHE A 87 -26.08 -16.85 8.78
C PHE A 87 -27.36 -16.45 8.02
N LEU A 88 -28.40 -15.99 8.72
CA LEU A 88 -29.62 -15.49 8.07
C LEU A 88 -29.36 -14.17 7.32
N GLY A 89 -28.69 -13.20 7.95
CA GLY A 89 -28.30 -11.95 7.28
C GLY A 89 -27.44 -12.19 6.03
N LEU A 90 -26.51 -13.15 6.08
CA LEU A 90 -25.71 -13.53 4.92
C LEU A 90 -26.55 -14.12 3.77
N ILE A 91 -27.62 -14.88 4.08
CA ILE A 91 -28.58 -15.35 3.07
C ILE A 91 -29.33 -14.18 2.43
N ASP A 92 -29.81 -13.23 3.24
CA ASP A 92 -30.55 -12.05 2.76
C ASP A 92 -29.67 -11.14 1.89
N HIS A 93 -28.44 -10.85 2.31
CA HIS A 93 -27.49 -10.07 1.50
C HIS A 93 -27.11 -10.80 0.19
N VAL A 94 -26.95 -12.14 0.20
CA VAL A 94 -26.74 -12.93 -1.04
C VAL A 94 -27.95 -12.90 -1.96
N ASN A 95 -29.17 -12.97 -1.42
CA ASN A 95 -30.41 -12.86 -2.19
C ASN A 95 -30.56 -11.47 -2.84
N ASN A 96 -30.21 -10.40 -2.14
CA ASN A 96 -30.24 -9.04 -2.67
C ASN A 96 -29.15 -8.77 -3.73
N LEU A 97 -27.92 -9.27 -3.50
CA LEU A 97 -26.78 -9.07 -4.39
C LEU A 97 -26.87 -9.91 -5.68
N THR A 98 -27.41 -11.14 -5.64
CA THR A 98 -27.37 -12.07 -6.79
C THR A 98 -28.07 -11.52 -8.06
N PRO A 99 -29.24 -10.86 -8.00
CA PRO A 99 -29.84 -10.20 -9.16
C PRO A 99 -28.97 -9.08 -9.74
N GLN A 100 -28.42 -8.21 -8.89
CA GLN A 100 -27.53 -7.12 -9.31
C GLN A 100 -26.26 -7.66 -9.97
N LEU A 101 -25.66 -8.70 -9.36
CA LEU A 101 -24.48 -9.41 -9.84
C LEU A 101 -24.70 -10.03 -11.22
N ASN A 102 -25.84 -10.69 -11.42
CA ASN A 102 -26.18 -11.33 -12.71
C ASN A 102 -26.46 -10.30 -13.81
N ASN A 103 -27.04 -9.13 -13.49
CA ASN A 103 -27.18 -8.04 -14.46
C ASN A 103 -25.79 -7.54 -14.93
N ILE A 104 -24.88 -7.25 -14.01
CA ILE A 104 -23.52 -6.80 -14.37
C ILE A 104 -22.73 -7.88 -15.12
N ARG A 105 -22.83 -9.16 -14.72
CA ARG A 105 -22.21 -10.29 -15.45
C ARG A 105 -22.63 -10.36 -16.92
N ASN A 106 -23.88 -9.99 -17.25
CA ASN A 106 -24.39 -9.96 -18.62
C ASN A 106 -23.94 -8.73 -19.45
N LEU A 107 -23.44 -7.67 -18.79
CA LEU A 107 -23.05 -6.41 -19.43
C LEU A 107 -21.54 -6.17 -19.48
N MET A 108 -20.80 -6.65 -18.48
CA MET A 108 -19.36 -6.37 -18.28
C MET A 108 -18.47 -6.67 -19.48
N ALA A 109 -18.84 -7.66 -20.32
CA ALA A 109 -18.08 -8.02 -21.51
C ALA A 109 -18.06 -6.92 -22.59
N LYS A 110 -19.06 -6.02 -22.60
CA LYS A 110 -19.12 -4.88 -23.53
C LYS A 110 -18.07 -3.81 -23.23
N TYR A 111 -17.54 -3.80 -22.00
CA TYR A 111 -16.59 -2.80 -21.51
C TYR A 111 -15.13 -3.26 -21.59
N ASP A 112 -14.86 -4.48 -22.04
CA ASP A 112 -13.50 -5.02 -22.27
C ASP A 112 -12.75 -4.33 -23.43
N PHE A 113 -11.41 -4.44 -23.43
CA PHE A 113 -10.54 -3.94 -24.51
C PHE A 113 -10.70 -4.73 -25.82
N ASP A 114 -10.85 -6.06 -25.72
CA ASP A 114 -11.35 -6.97 -26.75
C ASP A 114 -11.68 -8.34 -26.13
N GLU A 115 -12.24 -9.23 -26.95
CA GLU A 115 -12.61 -10.61 -26.57
C GLU A 115 -11.43 -11.47 -26.08
N GLN A 116 -10.18 -11.11 -26.44
CA GLN A 116 -8.97 -11.83 -26.04
C GLN A 116 -8.34 -11.25 -24.77
N THR A 117 -8.75 -10.04 -24.38
CA THR A 117 -8.21 -9.26 -23.26
C THR A 117 -9.35 -8.81 -22.32
N PRO A 118 -10.06 -9.75 -21.68
CA PRO A 118 -11.14 -9.43 -20.76
C PRO A 118 -10.58 -8.76 -19.49
N GLY A 119 -11.13 -7.61 -19.12
CA GLY A 119 -10.77 -6.88 -17.91
C GLY A 119 -11.25 -5.42 -17.95
N ASN A 120 -11.95 -5.04 -16.90
CA ASN A 120 -12.48 -3.71 -16.61
C ASN A 120 -13.03 -3.72 -15.16
N GLY A 121 -13.28 -2.58 -14.54
CA GLY A 121 -13.70 -2.52 -13.14
C GLY A 121 -14.99 -3.30 -12.79
N TYR A 122 -15.93 -3.46 -13.72
CA TYR A 122 -17.11 -4.32 -13.48
C TYR A 122 -16.72 -5.79 -13.32
N ARG A 123 -15.78 -6.29 -14.15
CA ARG A 123 -15.22 -7.65 -13.98
C ARG A 123 -14.48 -7.78 -12.66
N SER A 124 -13.75 -6.76 -12.23
CA SER A 124 -13.06 -6.73 -10.94
C SER A 124 -14.04 -6.90 -9.79
N PHE A 125 -15.15 -6.14 -9.76
CA PHE A 125 -16.17 -6.29 -8.72
C PHE A 125 -16.89 -7.65 -8.75
N VAL A 126 -17.15 -8.21 -9.93
CA VAL A 126 -17.66 -9.59 -10.05
C VAL A 126 -16.66 -10.60 -9.46
N ALA A 127 -15.36 -10.44 -9.72
CA ALA A 127 -14.31 -11.29 -9.18
C ALA A 127 -14.15 -11.15 -7.65
N VAL A 128 -14.29 -9.93 -7.09
CA VAL A 128 -14.34 -9.72 -5.63
C VAL A 128 -15.52 -10.48 -5.02
N VAL A 129 -16.73 -10.38 -5.59
CA VAL A 129 -17.91 -11.11 -5.10
C VAL A 129 -17.73 -12.63 -5.22
N ASP A 130 -17.20 -13.13 -6.33
CA ASP A 130 -16.92 -14.56 -6.49
C ASP A 130 -15.88 -15.06 -5.48
N ALA A 131 -14.86 -14.26 -5.15
CA ALA A 131 -13.90 -14.55 -4.08
C ALA A 131 -14.55 -14.53 -2.69
N SER A 132 -15.39 -13.54 -2.39
CA SER A 132 -16.18 -13.45 -1.16
C SER A 132 -17.09 -14.66 -0.97
N MET A 133 -17.82 -15.09 -2.00
CA MET A 133 -18.67 -16.27 -1.95
C MET A 133 -17.87 -17.56 -1.74
N LYS A 134 -16.73 -17.73 -2.43
CA LYS A 134 -15.84 -18.90 -2.23
C LYS A 134 -15.29 -18.95 -0.80
N HIS A 135 -14.88 -17.81 -0.24
CA HIS A 135 -14.41 -17.70 1.14
C HIS A 135 -15.54 -18.03 2.15
N ALA A 136 -16.74 -17.48 1.95
CA ALA A 136 -17.92 -17.77 2.77
C ALA A 136 -18.31 -19.25 2.74
N ILE A 137 -18.29 -19.88 1.56
CA ILE A 137 -18.55 -21.33 1.38
C ILE A 137 -17.51 -22.15 2.16
N GLN A 138 -16.23 -21.79 2.09
CA GLN A 138 -15.16 -22.50 2.80
C GLN A 138 -15.30 -22.37 4.31
N LEU A 139 -15.63 -21.18 4.82
CA LEU A 139 -15.93 -20.94 6.23
C LEU A 139 -17.13 -21.78 6.70
N CYS A 140 -18.22 -21.78 5.94
CA CYS A 140 -19.41 -22.58 6.26
C CYS A 140 -19.14 -24.09 6.23
N LYS A 141 -18.24 -24.57 5.37
CA LYS A 141 -17.77 -25.98 5.34
C LYS A 141 -16.93 -26.31 6.58
N GLN A 142 -15.97 -25.45 6.95
CA GLN A 142 -15.17 -25.63 8.17
C GLN A 142 -16.03 -25.65 9.43
N ILE A 143 -17.05 -24.79 9.51
CA ILE A 143 -18.03 -24.80 10.61
C ILE A 143 -18.86 -26.09 10.59
N ASN A 144 -19.40 -26.52 9.45
CA ASN A 144 -20.13 -27.79 9.36
C ASN A 144 -19.30 -29.00 9.81
N LEU A 145 -18.00 -29.05 9.50
CA LEU A 145 -17.08 -30.12 9.91
C LEU A 145 -16.67 -30.07 11.39
N SER A 146 -16.83 -28.93 12.08
CA SER A 146 -16.28 -28.72 13.43
C SER A 146 -17.31 -28.34 14.50
N LYS A 147 -18.54 -27.94 14.15
CA LYS A 147 -19.57 -27.42 15.07
C LYS A 147 -20.04 -28.39 16.17
N GLN A 148 -19.79 -29.70 16.00
CA GLN A 148 -20.06 -30.73 17.01
C GLN A 148 -18.83 -31.09 17.87
N SER A 149 -17.66 -30.48 17.61
CA SER A 149 -16.43 -30.75 18.35
C SER A 149 -16.38 -29.99 19.66
N PHE A 150 -15.92 -30.63 20.74
CA PHE A 150 -15.63 -29.97 22.01
C PHE A 150 -14.58 -28.84 21.90
N LEU A 151 -13.76 -28.84 20.84
CA LEU A 151 -12.78 -27.80 20.55
C LEU A 151 -13.31 -26.69 19.62
N PHE A 152 -14.63 -26.63 19.38
CA PHE A 152 -15.24 -25.62 18.51
C PHE A 152 -15.14 -24.21 19.13
N ARG A 153 -14.28 -23.37 18.55
CA ARG A 153 -14.06 -21.97 18.98
C ARG A 153 -15.25 -21.09 18.55
N LYS A 154 -16.41 -21.22 19.20
CA LYS A 154 -17.67 -20.54 18.83
C LYS A 154 -17.50 -19.04 18.56
N GLY A 155 -16.89 -18.31 19.49
CA GLY A 155 -16.64 -16.86 19.36
C GLY A 155 -15.55 -16.44 18.38
N PHE A 156 -14.71 -17.37 17.90
CA PHE A 156 -13.84 -17.12 16.74
C PHE A 156 -14.69 -17.18 15.47
N TYR A 157 -15.43 -18.27 15.27
CA TYR A 157 -16.26 -18.45 14.07
C TYR A 157 -17.39 -17.42 13.96
N MET A 158 -17.96 -16.98 15.09
CA MET A 158 -18.92 -15.86 15.13
C MET A 158 -18.36 -14.61 14.44
N ARG A 159 -17.16 -14.15 14.84
CA ARG A 159 -16.52 -12.96 14.26
C ARG A 159 -16.13 -13.12 12.79
N GLU A 160 -15.72 -14.33 12.37
CA GLU A 160 -15.45 -14.61 10.95
C GLU A 160 -16.74 -14.54 10.11
N VAL A 161 -17.86 -15.10 10.58
CA VAL A 161 -19.14 -15.07 9.86
C VAL A 161 -19.74 -13.66 9.84
N GLU A 162 -19.68 -12.92 10.95
CA GLU A 162 -20.11 -11.50 11.00
C GLU A 162 -19.29 -10.63 10.04
N ALA A 163 -17.96 -10.77 9.99
CA ALA A 163 -17.12 -10.02 9.06
C ALA A 163 -17.45 -10.33 7.58
N VAL A 164 -17.71 -11.60 7.25
CA VAL A 164 -18.17 -12.00 5.91
C VAL A 164 -19.55 -11.43 5.60
N CYS A 165 -20.47 -11.41 6.56
CA CYS A 165 -21.80 -10.81 6.43
C CYS A 165 -21.69 -9.30 6.10
N HIS A 166 -20.94 -8.54 6.90
CA HIS A 166 -20.71 -7.10 6.68
C HIS A 166 -20.01 -6.81 5.33
N MET A 167 -19.08 -7.67 4.90
CA MET A 167 -18.44 -7.53 3.59
C MET A 167 -19.43 -7.73 2.44
N VAL A 168 -20.27 -8.78 2.49
CA VAL A 168 -21.28 -9.03 1.42
C VAL A 168 -22.36 -7.96 1.42
N ALA A 169 -22.74 -7.43 2.58
CA ALA A 169 -23.60 -6.24 2.68
C ALA A 169 -22.99 -5.02 1.98
N SER A 170 -21.73 -4.69 2.31
CA SER A 170 -21.00 -3.57 1.70
C SER A 170 -20.82 -3.73 0.20
N LEU A 171 -20.62 -4.95 -0.30
CA LEU A 171 -20.57 -5.25 -1.73
C LEU A 171 -21.92 -5.05 -2.42
N SER A 172 -23.04 -5.31 -1.76
CA SER A 172 -24.39 -4.99 -2.28
C SER A 172 -24.59 -3.47 -2.45
N THR A 173 -24.08 -2.68 -1.50
CA THR A 173 -24.02 -1.21 -1.62
C THR A 173 -23.14 -0.81 -2.82
N CYS A 174 -21.92 -1.34 -2.94
CA CYS A 174 -21.06 -1.10 -4.10
C CYS A 174 -21.74 -1.45 -5.44
N PHE A 175 -22.44 -2.58 -5.54
CA PHE A 175 -23.16 -2.97 -6.75
C PHE A 175 -24.31 -2.03 -7.11
N THR A 176 -24.91 -1.36 -6.13
CA THR A 176 -25.90 -0.30 -6.36
C THR A 176 -25.25 0.90 -7.06
N HIS A 177 -24.08 1.36 -6.61
CA HIS A 177 -23.34 2.44 -7.30
C HIS A 177 -22.76 2.02 -8.65
N LEU A 178 -22.42 0.74 -8.85
CA LEU A 178 -22.05 0.22 -10.17
C LEU A 178 -23.21 0.31 -11.17
N HIS A 179 -24.46 0.11 -10.73
CA HIS A 179 -25.65 0.35 -11.57
C HIS A 179 -25.87 1.83 -11.84
N THR A 180 -25.58 2.73 -10.89
CA THR A 180 -25.52 4.18 -11.14
C THR A 180 -24.49 4.52 -12.22
N LEU A 181 -23.27 4.00 -12.13
CA LEU A 181 -22.20 4.22 -13.12
C LEU A 181 -22.55 3.63 -14.51
N LEU A 182 -23.26 2.50 -14.57
CA LEU A 182 -23.82 1.94 -15.82
C LEU A 182 -24.88 2.85 -16.46
N SER A 183 -25.56 3.69 -15.67
CA SER A 183 -26.55 4.65 -16.19
C SER A 183 -25.93 5.96 -16.69
N TRP A 184 -24.74 6.31 -16.19
CA TRP A 184 -24.01 7.55 -16.53
C TRP A 184 -23.07 7.40 -17.74
N SER A 185 -22.83 6.18 -18.23
CA SER A 185 -21.81 5.86 -19.24
C SER A 185 -22.41 5.22 -20.50
N GLU A 186 -21.86 5.57 -21.67
CA GLU A 186 -22.23 4.93 -22.92
C GLU A 186 -21.75 3.46 -22.99
N VAL A 187 -22.41 2.64 -23.81
CA VAL A 187 -22.13 1.20 -23.90
C VAL A 187 -20.73 0.95 -24.46
N GLY A 188 -19.79 0.65 -23.55
CA GLY A 188 -18.40 0.33 -23.87
C GLY A 188 -17.38 1.39 -23.45
N GLU A 189 -17.81 2.57 -23.00
CA GLU A 189 -16.96 3.56 -22.33
C GLU A 189 -17.06 3.38 -20.80
N LEU A 190 -15.97 3.53 -20.05
CA LEU A 190 -15.93 3.27 -18.58
C LEU A 190 -15.99 4.55 -17.72
N PHE A 191 -16.04 5.72 -18.37
CA PHE A 191 -16.19 7.02 -17.72
C PHE A 191 -17.56 7.61 -18.04
N PRO A 192 -18.16 8.41 -17.15
CA PRO A 192 -19.44 9.07 -17.39
C PRO A 192 -19.34 10.17 -18.45
N THR A 193 -20.49 10.59 -18.97
CA THR A 193 -20.62 11.84 -19.73
C THR A 193 -20.38 13.07 -18.83
N GLU A 194 -20.14 14.24 -19.43
CA GLU A 194 -19.83 15.49 -18.69
C GLU A 194 -21.00 16.07 -17.88
N GLU A 195 -22.17 15.41 -17.84
CA GLU A 195 -23.33 15.84 -17.06
C GLU A 195 -23.26 15.41 -15.58
N HIS A 196 -22.37 14.47 -15.22
CA HIS A 196 -22.28 13.90 -13.87
C HIS A 196 -21.05 14.36 -13.08
N SER A 197 -21.26 14.71 -11.82
CA SER A 197 -20.24 15.27 -10.93
C SER A 197 -19.50 14.17 -10.13
N PRO A 198 -18.19 14.28 -9.90
CA PRO A 198 -17.47 13.35 -9.02
C PRO A 198 -18.02 13.34 -7.59
N GLU A 199 -18.46 14.49 -7.09
CA GLU A 199 -19.05 14.65 -5.75
C GLU A 199 -20.32 13.81 -5.56
N GLU A 200 -21.14 13.62 -6.60
CA GLU A 200 -22.34 12.77 -6.56
C GLU A 200 -22.02 11.32 -6.20
N LEU A 201 -20.90 10.77 -6.69
CA LEU A 201 -20.43 9.43 -6.32
C LEU A 201 -19.77 9.43 -4.94
N LEU A 202 -19.04 10.49 -4.58
CA LEU A 202 -18.33 10.56 -3.31
C LEU A 202 -19.29 10.63 -2.10
N THR A 203 -20.31 11.50 -2.15
CA THR A 203 -21.35 11.55 -1.10
C THR A 203 -22.15 10.25 -1.00
N GLN A 204 -22.28 9.51 -2.11
CA GLN A 204 -22.85 8.16 -2.10
C GLN A 204 -21.91 7.14 -1.42
N SER A 205 -20.60 7.27 -1.60
CA SER A 205 -19.61 6.30 -1.08
C SER A 205 -19.49 6.28 0.45
N ASP A 206 -19.93 7.34 1.15
CA ASP A 206 -20.01 7.39 2.61
C ASP A 206 -20.99 6.36 3.19
N THR A 207 -21.91 5.81 2.36
CA THR A 207 -22.83 4.72 2.76
C THR A 207 -22.19 3.33 2.79
N ILE A 208 -20.93 3.20 2.35
CA ILE A 208 -20.22 1.91 2.25
C ILE A 208 -19.36 1.70 3.50
N ASN A 209 -19.63 0.62 4.24
CA ASN A 209 -18.85 0.22 5.42
C ASN A 209 -17.45 -0.30 5.00
N GLN A 210 -16.49 0.62 4.87
CA GLN A 210 -15.10 0.32 4.51
C GLN A 210 -14.40 -0.59 5.53
N TYR A 211 -14.78 -0.55 6.81
CA TYR A 211 -14.15 -1.36 7.86
C TYR A 211 -14.25 -2.87 7.58
N ALA A 212 -15.31 -3.31 6.89
CA ALA A 212 -15.48 -4.70 6.45
C ALA A 212 -14.34 -5.19 5.54
N PHE A 213 -13.75 -4.31 4.72
CA PHE A 213 -12.67 -4.65 3.79
C PHE A 213 -11.28 -4.67 4.42
N TYR A 214 -11.03 -3.89 5.49
CA TYR A 214 -9.70 -3.81 6.13
C TYR A 214 -9.52 -4.75 7.34
N GLY A 215 -10.61 -5.42 7.77
CA GLY A 215 -10.67 -6.36 8.90
C GLY A 215 -10.18 -7.78 8.58
N ARG A 216 -10.96 -8.80 8.98
CA ARG A 216 -10.67 -10.22 8.71
C ARG A 216 -10.60 -10.54 7.21
N CYS A 217 -11.54 -9.99 6.44
CA CYS A 217 -11.64 -10.19 4.99
C CYS A 217 -10.60 -9.42 4.15
N LEU A 218 -9.59 -8.80 4.79
CA LEU A 218 -8.54 -8.04 4.12
C LEU A 218 -7.86 -8.82 2.99
N GLY A 219 -8.08 -8.36 1.77
CA GLY A 219 -7.36 -8.80 0.58
C GLY A 219 -7.76 -10.17 0.03
N ILE A 220 -8.92 -10.74 0.38
CA ILE A 220 -9.35 -12.07 -0.10
C ILE A 220 -9.47 -12.20 -1.63
N GLN A 221 -9.51 -11.08 -2.37
CA GLN A 221 -9.51 -11.04 -3.82
C GLN A 221 -8.13 -11.29 -4.44
N PHE A 222 -7.04 -11.07 -3.69
CA PHE A 222 -5.66 -11.27 -4.16
C PHE A 222 -5.19 -12.71 -3.97
N CYS A 223 -4.18 -13.12 -4.73
CA CYS A 223 -3.56 -14.44 -4.58
C CYS A 223 -2.90 -14.63 -3.20
N ASP A 224 -2.87 -15.86 -2.69
CA ASP A 224 -2.43 -16.17 -1.32
C ASP A 224 -1.00 -15.68 -0.99
N SER A 225 -0.11 -15.70 -2.00
CA SER A 225 1.28 -15.23 -1.83
C SER A 225 1.37 -13.72 -1.57
N VAL A 226 0.40 -12.95 -2.07
CA VAL A 226 0.32 -11.49 -1.89
C VAL A 226 -0.56 -11.11 -0.70
N GLN A 227 -1.60 -11.87 -0.37
CA GLN A 227 -2.43 -11.61 0.82
C GLN A 227 -1.60 -11.46 2.09
N THR A 228 -0.60 -12.33 2.28
CA THR A 228 0.31 -12.29 3.45
C THR A 228 1.14 -11.01 3.49
N ILE A 229 1.55 -10.50 2.32
CA ILE A 229 2.29 -9.24 2.18
C ILE A 229 1.38 -8.05 2.51
N LEU A 230 0.18 -7.99 1.93
CA LEU A 230 -0.77 -6.89 2.14
C LEU A 230 -1.27 -6.81 3.59
N LYS A 231 -1.51 -7.96 4.23
CA LYS A 231 -1.81 -8.06 5.68
C LYS A 231 -0.64 -7.53 6.53
N SER A 232 0.60 -7.83 6.14
CA SER A 232 1.80 -7.34 6.84
C SER A 232 2.00 -5.82 6.67
N ILE A 233 1.79 -5.28 5.46
CA ILE A 233 1.83 -3.83 5.17
C ILE A 233 0.74 -3.10 5.97
N SER A 234 -0.47 -3.65 6.06
CA SER A 234 -1.58 -3.05 6.79
C SER A 234 -1.34 -3.02 8.31
N ILE A 235 -0.72 -4.06 8.88
CA ILE A 235 -0.27 -4.05 10.29
C ILE A 235 0.81 -2.97 10.50
N LEU A 236 1.80 -2.90 9.60
CA LEU A 236 2.87 -1.91 9.68
C LEU A 236 2.34 -0.46 9.57
N MET A 237 1.36 -0.21 8.70
CA MET A 237 0.72 1.09 8.52
C MET A 237 -0.06 1.54 9.76
N ALA A 238 -0.83 0.63 10.37
CA ALA A 238 -1.53 0.90 11.62
C ALA A 238 -0.55 1.26 12.76
N SER A 239 0.49 0.46 12.98
CA SER A 239 1.54 0.70 13.99
C SER A 239 2.35 1.96 13.74
N PHE A 240 2.69 2.24 12.48
CA PHE A 240 3.45 3.42 12.10
C PHE A 240 2.62 4.68 12.37
N SER A 241 1.34 4.70 12.04
CA SER A 241 0.45 5.84 12.34
C SER A 241 0.34 6.14 13.83
N GLU A 242 0.21 5.11 14.69
CA GLU A 242 0.14 5.31 16.13
C GLU A 242 1.43 5.97 16.64
N THR A 243 2.57 5.49 16.18
CA THR A 243 3.87 6.03 16.59
C THR A 243 4.14 7.43 15.99
N TYR A 244 3.70 7.68 14.75
CA TYR A 244 3.85 8.96 14.05
C TYR A 244 3.12 10.09 14.77
N TYR A 245 1.83 9.90 15.08
CA TYR A 245 1.01 10.92 15.74
C TYR A 245 1.34 11.07 17.24
N SER A 246 1.75 9.99 17.94
CA SER A 246 2.12 10.08 19.37
C SER A 246 3.55 10.58 19.65
N THR A 247 4.48 10.51 18.69
CA THR A 247 5.90 10.88 18.92
C THR A 247 6.45 11.99 18.01
N GLY A 248 5.57 12.74 17.34
CA GLY A 248 5.97 13.91 16.53
C GLY A 248 6.71 13.55 15.25
N GLY A 249 6.27 12.50 14.54
CA GLY A 249 6.71 12.13 13.19
C GLY A 249 8.12 11.53 13.06
N PHE A 250 9.15 12.17 13.63
CA PHE A 250 10.56 11.85 13.35
C PHE A 250 11.14 10.68 14.17
N VAL A 251 10.57 10.38 15.34
CA VAL A 251 11.04 9.30 16.25
C VAL A 251 10.36 7.95 15.95
N ALA A 252 9.30 7.95 15.13
CA ALA A 252 8.37 6.84 14.95
C ALA A 252 9.00 5.51 14.48
N THR A 253 10.08 5.58 13.70
CA THR A 253 10.71 4.43 13.01
C THR A 253 11.22 3.34 13.97
N ALA A 254 11.61 3.69 15.20
CA ALA A 254 12.20 2.72 16.14
C ALA A 254 11.16 1.92 16.94
N ASN A 255 10.05 2.55 17.34
CA ASN A 255 9.09 1.96 18.28
C ASN A 255 7.94 1.19 17.62
N CYS A 256 7.72 1.38 16.31
CA CYS A 256 6.66 0.75 15.51
C CYS A 256 6.55 -0.80 15.64
N PHE A 257 7.67 -1.47 15.92
CA PHE A 257 7.69 -2.93 16.10
C PHE A 257 7.03 -3.39 17.42
N PHE A 258 6.95 -2.53 18.45
CA PHE A 258 6.35 -2.88 19.74
C PHE A 258 4.82 -2.74 19.74
N SER A 259 4.25 -1.75 19.03
CA SER A 259 2.79 -1.58 18.89
C SER A 259 2.13 -2.60 17.95
N SER A 260 2.90 -3.23 17.07
CA SER A 260 2.40 -4.16 16.03
C SER A 260 1.69 -5.41 16.54
N GLY A 261 1.86 -5.79 17.81
CA GLY A 261 1.18 -6.95 18.40
C GLY A 261 -0.35 -6.80 18.41
N LYS A 262 -0.89 -5.60 18.71
CA LYS A 262 -2.34 -5.41 18.85
C LYS A 262 -3.06 -5.48 17.51
N PHE A 263 -2.52 -4.86 16.46
CA PHE A 263 -3.09 -4.87 15.10
C PHE A 263 -2.95 -6.22 14.36
N LEU A 264 -2.14 -7.14 14.90
CA LEU A 264 -2.10 -8.55 14.50
C LEU A 264 -3.20 -9.38 15.18
N LEU A 265 -3.41 -9.16 16.49
CA LEU A 265 -4.39 -9.90 17.30
C LEU A 265 -5.84 -9.42 17.07
N ASP A 266 -6.02 -8.14 16.77
CA ASP A 266 -7.30 -7.49 16.54
C ASP A 266 -7.37 -6.90 15.10
N PRO A 267 -7.96 -7.66 14.14
CA PRO A 267 -8.20 -7.17 12.79
C PRO A 267 -9.19 -6.02 12.72
N GLU A 268 -10.14 -5.92 13.64
CA GLU A 268 -11.19 -4.89 13.65
C GLU A 268 -10.62 -3.54 14.09
N LEU A 269 -9.78 -3.53 15.14
CA LEU A 269 -9.00 -2.37 15.55
C LEU A 269 -8.03 -1.92 14.45
N ARG A 270 -7.42 -2.87 13.72
CA ARG A 270 -6.61 -2.55 12.53
C ARG A 270 -7.47 -1.89 11.45
N ALA A 271 -8.65 -2.43 11.14
CA ALA A 271 -9.56 -1.88 10.13
C ALA A 271 -9.95 -0.44 10.46
N ARG A 272 -10.38 -0.19 11.70
CA ARG A 272 -10.69 1.15 12.22
C ARG A 272 -9.51 2.09 12.03
N ARG A 273 -8.30 1.66 12.40
CA ARG A 273 -7.10 2.49 12.25
C ARG A 273 -6.75 2.79 10.78
N ILE A 274 -6.89 1.83 9.87
CA ILE A 274 -6.59 2.05 8.44
C ILE A 274 -7.61 2.97 7.76
N VAL A 275 -8.91 2.81 8.03
CA VAL A 275 -9.94 3.71 7.46
C VAL A 275 -9.75 5.14 7.97
N ASN A 276 -9.47 5.33 9.26
CA ASN A 276 -9.22 6.67 9.81
C ASN A 276 -7.91 7.28 9.25
N ILE A 277 -6.86 6.48 8.98
CA ILE A 277 -5.67 6.95 8.26
C ILE A 277 -6.03 7.40 6.83
N SER A 278 -6.79 6.59 6.09
CA SER A 278 -7.26 6.94 4.74
C SER A 278 -8.01 8.28 4.75
N GLN A 279 -8.98 8.42 5.65
CA GLN A 279 -9.84 9.59 5.73
C GLN A 279 -9.08 10.86 6.17
N TYR A 280 -8.18 10.80 7.17
CA TYR A 280 -7.67 11.99 7.85
C TYR A 280 -6.15 12.21 7.79
N ALA A 281 -5.34 11.27 7.29
CA ALA A 281 -3.88 11.44 7.28
C ALA A 281 -3.40 12.33 6.12
N GLY A 282 -2.63 13.37 6.44
CA GLY A 282 -2.07 14.31 5.47
C GLY A 282 -0.99 13.72 4.55
N VAL A 283 -0.66 14.46 3.49
CA VAL A 283 0.33 14.06 2.45
C VAL A 283 1.68 13.64 3.07
N ASP A 284 2.13 14.35 4.11
CA ASP A 284 3.40 14.05 4.78
C ASP A 284 3.41 12.73 5.54
N PHE A 285 2.25 12.27 6.05
CA PHE A 285 2.15 10.91 6.61
C PHE A 285 2.33 9.87 5.52
N CYS A 286 1.60 10.00 4.40
CA CYS A 286 1.73 9.11 3.24
C CYS A 286 3.18 9.05 2.76
N LYS A 287 3.82 10.22 2.65
CA LYS A 287 5.22 10.37 2.27
C LYS A 287 6.17 9.67 3.25
N SER A 288 6.07 9.96 4.55
CA SER A 288 6.90 9.31 5.58
C SER A 288 6.69 7.79 5.63
N PHE A 289 5.48 7.29 5.44
CA PHE A 289 5.19 5.86 5.40
C PHE A 289 5.82 5.18 4.19
N TRP A 290 5.66 5.71 2.98
CA TRP A 290 6.28 5.10 1.78
C TRP A 290 7.81 5.22 1.78
N PHE A 291 8.39 6.26 2.36
CA PHE A 291 9.84 6.35 2.61
C PHE A 291 10.37 5.40 3.69
N LEU A 292 9.51 4.73 4.49
CA LEU A 292 9.95 3.67 5.42
C LEU A 292 10.59 2.48 4.66
N ALA A 293 10.14 2.23 3.43
CA ALA A 293 10.73 1.25 2.52
C ALA A 293 12.14 1.66 2.02
N GLU A 294 12.56 2.91 2.22
CA GLU A 294 13.89 3.41 1.87
C GLU A 294 14.83 3.57 3.09
N SER A 295 14.35 3.21 4.29
CA SER A 295 15.14 3.16 5.53
C SER A 295 16.48 2.42 5.33
N GLU A 296 17.52 2.81 6.09
CA GLU A 296 18.90 2.37 5.83
C GLU A 296 19.15 0.84 5.97
N LEU A 297 18.17 0.11 6.51
CA LEU A 297 18.08 -1.35 6.51
C LEU A 297 17.52 -1.86 5.18
N MET A 298 16.35 -1.36 4.76
CA MET A 298 15.67 -1.73 3.52
C MET A 298 16.48 -1.32 2.27
N ARG A 299 17.16 -0.16 2.30
CA ARG A 299 18.06 0.31 1.23
C ARG A 299 19.21 -0.67 0.91
N LYS A 300 19.50 -1.60 1.83
CA LYS A 300 20.51 -2.67 1.66
C LYS A 300 19.90 -4.02 1.27
N LEU A 301 18.59 -4.22 1.40
CA LEU A 301 17.91 -5.48 1.08
C LEU A 301 18.14 -5.93 -0.38
N PRO A 302 18.07 -5.06 -1.42
CA PRO A 302 18.38 -5.45 -2.80
C PRO A 302 19.81 -5.99 -3.01
N ASN A 303 20.78 -5.67 -2.13
CA ASN A 303 22.14 -6.22 -2.23
C ASN A 303 22.24 -7.67 -1.72
N PHE A 304 21.21 -8.19 -1.04
CA PHE A 304 21.19 -9.55 -0.48
C PHE A 304 20.21 -10.50 -1.19
N VAL A 305 19.14 -9.97 -1.81
CA VAL A 305 18.08 -10.80 -2.43
C VAL A 305 17.98 -10.67 -3.96
N CYS A 306 18.39 -9.54 -4.53
CA CYS A 306 18.34 -9.33 -5.98
C CYS A 306 19.66 -9.76 -6.66
N PRO A 307 19.65 -9.98 -7.99
CA PRO A 307 20.88 -10.25 -8.73
C PRO A 307 21.98 -9.20 -8.48
N ALA A 308 23.23 -9.68 -8.44
CA ALA A 308 24.40 -8.82 -8.56
C ALA A 308 24.52 -8.35 -10.02
N ILE A 309 24.84 -7.08 -10.21
CA ILE A 309 24.96 -6.42 -11.52
C ILE A 309 26.25 -5.62 -11.56
N ALA A 310 26.95 -5.60 -12.70
CA ALA A 310 28.30 -5.03 -12.78
C ALA A 310 28.33 -3.49 -12.64
N VAL A 311 27.22 -2.80 -12.93
CA VAL A 311 27.05 -1.36 -12.70
C VAL A 311 25.73 -1.08 -12.03
N ASN A 312 25.81 -0.42 -10.87
CA ASN A 312 24.70 0.26 -10.20
C ASN A 312 25.28 1.49 -9.51
N MET A 313 25.07 2.67 -10.09
CA MET A 313 25.62 3.91 -9.56
C MET A 313 24.70 5.11 -9.80
N GLU A 314 24.73 6.04 -8.87
CA GLU A 314 24.13 7.36 -9.03
C GLU A 314 25.07 8.26 -9.88
N ILE A 315 24.49 8.93 -10.86
CA ILE A 315 25.10 9.94 -11.73
C ILE A 315 24.26 11.22 -11.56
N LYS A 316 24.89 12.38 -11.74
CA LYS A 316 24.22 13.68 -11.70
C LYS A 316 24.25 14.32 -13.08
N ILE A 317 23.09 14.62 -13.62
CA ILE A 317 22.96 15.42 -14.84
C ILE A 317 23.03 16.90 -14.40
N PRO A 318 23.97 17.71 -14.90
CA PRO A 318 24.06 19.12 -14.54
C PRO A 318 22.91 19.92 -15.16
N PRO A 319 22.45 21.02 -14.53
CA PRO A 319 21.46 21.94 -15.08
C PRO A 319 22.15 22.95 -16.02
N GLU A 320 22.45 22.52 -17.26
CA GLU A 320 23.23 23.27 -18.25
C GLU A 320 22.44 23.44 -19.57
N PRO A 321 22.74 24.44 -20.42
CA PRO A 321 22.03 24.64 -21.69
C PRO A 321 22.16 23.45 -22.64
N LEU A 322 21.06 22.71 -22.82
CA LEU A 322 21.04 21.46 -23.58
C LEU A 322 20.45 21.68 -24.98
N LYS A 323 21.31 21.66 -26.01
CA LYS A 323 20.89 21.62 -27.42
C LYS A 323 20.72 20.20 -27.95
N ILE A 324 19.62 19.96 -28.65
CA ILE A 324 19.23 18.72 -29.34
C ILE A 324 18.84 19.06 -30.78
N GLU A 325 19.12 18.14 -31.70
CA GLU A 325 18.68 18.23 -33.10
C GLU A 325 17.25 17.69 -33.24
N ASN A 326 16.35 18.47 -33.86
CA ASN A 326 15.00 18.03 -34.18
C ASN A 326 14.99 17.18 -35.48
N LEU A 327 13.84 16.59 -35.83
CA LEU A 327 13.71 15.74 -37.02
C LEU A 327 13.84 16.50 -38.37
N ASN A 328 13.98 17.83 -38.34
CA ASN A 328 14.27 18.65 -39.52
C ASN A 328 15.77 19.00 -39.65
N GLY A 329 16.62 18.61 -38.69
CA GLY A 329 18.04 19.00 -38.62
C GLY A 329 18.29 20.33 -37.89
N GLU A 330 17.29 20.91 -37.21
CA GLU A 330 17.40 22.19 -36.52
C GLU A 330 17.81 21.98 -35.05
N LEU A 331 18.82 22.72 -34.58
CA LEU A 331 19.25 22.69 -33.18
C LEU A 331 18.30 23.50 -32.29
N ILE A 332 17.47 22.81 -31.51
CA ILE A 332 16.57 23.41 -30.53
C ILE A 332 17.18 23.42 -29.12
N ASP A 333 16.86 24.46 -28.36
CA ASP A 333 17.20 24.58 -26.94
C ASP A 333 16.17 23.86 -26.07
N ILE A 334 16.64 22.93 -25.23
CA ILE A 334 15.85 22.27 -24.18
C ILE A 334 15.98 23.11 -22.90
N PRO A 335 14.88 23.63 -22.33
CA PRO A 335 14.94 24.47 -21.14
C PRO A 335 15.42 23.69 -19.92
N ILE A 336 16.18 24.36 -19.05
CA ILE A 336 16.59 23.81 -17.75
C ILE A 336 15.35 23.76 -16.84
N PRO A 337 15.05 22.61 -16.21
CA PRO A 337 13.93 22.47 -15.29
C PRO A 337 13.98 23.49 -14.15
N SER A 338 12.90 24.26 -14.01
CA SER A 338 12.86 25.50 -13.24
C SER A 338 11.49 25.81 -12.63
N SER A 339 10.44 25.04 -12.94
CA SER A 339 9.15 25.20 -12.25
C SER A 339 9.26 24.91 -10.74
N HIS A 340 8.57 25.73 -9.93
CA HIS A 340 8.33 25.64 -8.47
C HIS A 340 9.55 25.67 -7.53
N ILE A 341 10.73 25.21 -7.94
CA ILE A 341 11.95 25.16 -7.12
C ILE A 341 13.19 25.57 -7.93
N GLU A 342 14.28 25.87 -7.24
CA GLU A 342 15.56 26.23 -7.87
C GLU A 342 16.07 25.16 -8.88
N THR A 343 16.83 25.62 -9.87
CA THR A 343 17.52 24.75 -10.84
C THR A 343 18.60 23.93 -10.12
N SER A 344 18.55 22.61 -10.22
CA SER A 344 19.53 21.73 -9.55
C SER A 344 19.90 20.52 -10.41
N SER A 345 20.99 19.82 -10.06
CA SER A 345 21.42 18.62 -10.77
C SER A 345 20.43 17.47 -10.58
N ILE A 346 19.86 16.97 -11.67
CA ILE A 346 18.94 15.83 -11.63
C ILE A 346 19.75 14.57 -11.30
N GLN A 347 19.24 13.76 -10.37
CA GLN A 347 19.86 12.50 -10.01
C GLN A 347 19.32 11.39 -10.92
N VAL A 348 20.21 10.54 -11.41
CA VAL A 348 19.85 9.39 -12.24
C VAL A 348 20.67 8.17 -11.83
N ARG A 349 20.05 6.99 -11.78
CA ARG A 349 20.70 5.73 -11.46
C ARG A 349 20.96 4.94 -12.75
N LEU A 350 22.23 4.70 -13.04
CA LEU A 350 22.63 3.84 -14.15
C LEU A 350 22.79 2.40 -13.66
N ILE A 351 22.05 1.49 -14.28
CA ILE A 351 21.96 0.06 -13.99
C ILE A 351 22.36 -0.70 -15.25
N SER A 352 23.36 -1.59 -15.16
CA SER A 352 23.71 -2.50 -16.27
C SER A 352 24.28 -3.81 -15.72
N ASN A 353 23.88 -4.94 -16.34
CA ASN A 353 24.41 -6.26 -16.00
C ASN A 353 25.91 -6.37 -16.26
N LYS A 354 26.40 -5.71 -17.31
CA LYS A 354 27.78 -5.75 -17.79
C LYS A 354 28.39 -4.35 -17.80
N LYS A 355 29.71 -4.26 -17.56
CA LYS A 355 30.47 -3.08 -17.95
C LYS A 355 30.49 -2.99 -19.47
N ARG A 356 30.35 -1.78 -20.01
CA ARG A 356 30.31 -1.50 -21.44
C ARG A 356 31.27 -0.36 -21.78
N GLU A 357 31.78 -0.37 -23.00
CA GLU A 357 32.62 0.69 -23.54
C GLU A 357 31.88 2.05 -23.51
N GLY A 358 32.62 3.16 -23.35
CA GLY A 358 32.08 4.51 -23.14
C GLY A 358 31.49 4.78 -21.75
N MET A 359 30.94 3.76 -21.07
CA MET A 359 30.15 3.95 -19.85
C MET A 359 30.95 4.56 -18.68
N ILE A 360 30.37 5.56 -18.00
CA ILE A 360 30.96 6.34 -16.89
C ILE A 360 31.66 5.50 -15.80
N SER A 361 31.21 4.26 -15.57
CA SER A 361 31.82 3.31 -14.63
C SER A 361 33.27 2.85 -14.95
N VAL A 362 33.80 3.15 -16.14
CA VAL A 362 35.10 2.64 -16.62
C VAL A 362 36.28 3.53 -16.20
N GLY A 363 36.04 4.76 -15.75
CA GLY A 363 37.08 5.80 -15.58
C GLY A 363 38.06 5.68 -14.40
N ALA A 364 37.97 4.65 -13.55
CA ALA A 364 38.80 4.53 -12.33
C ALA A 364 39.54 3.19 -12.19
N ASP A 365 38.87 2.06 -12.46
CA ASP A 365 39.45 0.71 -12.37
C ASP A 365 39.75 0.14 -13.76
N ALA A 366 40.87 0.56 -14.36
CA ALA A 366 41.40 -0.01 -15.61
C ALA A 366 42.01 -1.43 -15.46
N GLY A 367 41.58 -2.17 -14.44
CA GLY A 367 42.08 -3.49 -14.07
C GLY A 367 41.48 -4.62 -14.92
N LYS A 368 42.13 -4.91 -16.06
CA LYS A 368 41.78 -5.89 -17.13
C LYS A 368 40.84 -5.33 -18.21
N LYS A 369 41.39 -5.15 -19.42
CA LYS A 369 40.64 -4.74 -20.64
C LYS A 369 39.68 -5.80 -21.18
N ASN A 370 39.71 -7.04 -20.68
CA ASN A 370 39.01 -8.18 -21.29
C ASN A 370 37.57 -8.40 -20.75
N ASP A 371 37.09 -7.53 -19.86
CA ASP A 371 35.83 -7.71 -19.10
C ASP A 371 34.82 -6.57 -19.35
N VAL A 372 34.90 -5.97 -20.55
CA VAL A 372 34.08 -4.84 -21.01
C VAL A 372 33.38 -5.27 -22.31
N ALA A 373 32.04 -5.22 -22.32
CA ALA A 373 31.23 -5.51 -23.48
C ALA A 373 31.14 -4.31 -24.45
N PRO A 374 30.81 -4.51 -25.74
CA PRO A 374 30.53 -3.40 -26.65
C PRO A 374 29.33 -2.57 -26.19
N PRO A 375 29.16 -1.32 -26.68
CA PRO A 375 28.00 -0.51 -26.39
C PRO A 375 26.69 -1.19 -26.82
N SER A 376 25.65 -1.07 -25.99
CA SER A 376 24.33 -1.64 -26.27
C SER A 376 23.65 -0.92 -27.45
N PRO A 377 22.96 -1.61 -28.37
CA PRO A 377 22.11 -0.94 -29.37
C PRO A 377 20.91 -0.23 -28.71
N GLY A 378 20.36 -0.86 -27.66
CA GLY A 378 19.24 -0.31 -26.89
C GLY A 378 19.67 0.53 -25.70
N LEU A 379 18.79 1.45 -25.28
CA LEU A 379 18.80 2.10 -23.97
C LEU A 379 17.38 2.00 -23.38
N ILE A 380 17.28 1.77 -22.09
CA ILE A 380 16.01 1.84 -21.37
C ILE A 380 16.05 3.09 -20.48
N VAL A 381 15.05 3.96 -20.59
CA VAL A 381 14.87 5.11 -19.68
C VAL A 381 13.70 4.79 -18.76
N HIS A 382 13.93 4.84 -17.45
CA HIS A 382 12.97 4.47 -16.42
C HIS A 382 12.52 5.67 -15.58
N CYS A 383 11.21 5.81 -15.42
CA CYS A 383 10.59 6.75 -14.48
C CYS A 383 9.80 5.94 -13.44
N HIS A 384 10.03 6.19 -12.16
CA HIS A 384 9.52 5.36 -11.06
C HIS A 384 8.12 5.73 -10.56
N GLY A 385 7.40 4.76 -10.02
CA GLY A 385 6.15 4.96 -9.26
C GLY A 385 6.34 5.69 -7.92
N GLY A 386 5.24 5.85 -7.17
CA GLY A 386 5.23 6.58 -5.88
C GLY A 386 4.29 7.80 -5.82
N GLY A 387 3.27 7.85 -6.69
CA GLY A 387 2.20 8.86 -6.65
C GLY A 387 2.67 10.31 -6.80
N PHE A 388 3.81 10.53 -7.48
CA PHE A 388 4.52 11.82 -7.60
C PHE A 388 5.01 12.45 -6.28
N VAL A 389 4.77 11.83 -5.12
CA VAL A 389 5.06 12.39 -3.78
C VAL A 389 6.19 11.66 -3.02
N ALA A 390 6.46 10.41 -3.37
CA ALA A 390 7.36 9.51 -2.62
C ALA A 390 8.20 8.59 -3.53
N GLN A 391 9.06 7.78 -2.89
CA GLN A 391 9.96 6.79 -3.52
C GLN A 391 11.06 7.38 -4.41
N SER A 392 11.87 6.49 -4.99
CA SER A 392 13.05 6.79 -5.80
C SER A 392 13.42 5.62 -6.72
N SER A 393 14.39 5.82 -7.62
CA SER A 393 15.11 4.77 -8.35
C SER A 393 15.68 3.67 -7.44
N LYS A 394 15.94 3.98 -6.16
CA LYS A 394 16.58 3.05 -5.21
C LYS A 394 15.62 2.01 -4.66
N SER A 395 14.37 2.37 -4.38
CA SER A 395 13.34 1.38 -3.97
C SER A 395 12.99 0.44 -5.12
N HIS A 396 12.91 0.94 -6.36
CA HIS A 396 12.54 0.17 -7.54
C HIS A 396 13.67 -0.74 -8.08
N GLU A 397 14.87 -0.74 -7.48
CA GLU A 397 15.95 -1.69 -7.81
C GLU A 397 15.52 -3.17 -7.74
N VAL A 398 14.50 -3.48 -6.93
CA VAL A 398 13.98 -4.83 -6.68
C VAL A 398 13.67 -5.59 -7.98
N TYR A 399 13.05 -4.94 -8.95
CA TYR A 399 12.80 -5.52 -10.27
C TYR A 399 13.78 -5.04 -11.33
N LEU A 400 14.26 -3.78 -11.28
CA LEU A 400 15.17 -3.21 -12.29
C LEU A 400 16.49 -3.99 -12.43
N ARG A 401 17.02 -4.55 -11.33
CA ARG A 401 18.20 -5.44 -11.36
C ARG A 401 17.94 -6.71 -12.17
N ASN A 402 16.76 -7.32 -12.00
CA ASN A 402 16.36 -8.51 -12.74
C ASN A 402 16.11 -8.16 -14.22
N TRP A 403 15.44 -7.04 -14.50
CA TRP A 403 15.17 -6.58 -15.86
C TRP A 403 16.48 -6.30 -16.63
N ALA A 404 17.44 -5.58 -16.05
CA ALA A 404 18.74 -5.34 -16.68
C ALA A 404 19.56 -6.62 -16.93
N ASN A 405 19.42 -7.64 -16.07
CA ASN A 405 20.06 -8.95 -16.23
C ASN A 405 19.41 -9.78 -17.35
N VAL A 406 18.07 -9.81 -17.46
CA VAL A 406 17.37 -10.63 -18.46
C VAL A 406 17.27 -9.94 -19.83
N LEU A 407 17.14 -8.62 -19.87
CA LEU A 407 17.10 -7.82 -21.11
C LEU A 407 18.49 -7.51 -21.67
N GLU A 408 19.53 -7.59 -20.83
CA GLU A 408 20.92 -7.24 -21.19
C GLU A 408 21.15 -5.77 -21.62
N VAL A 409 20.14 -4.90 -21.54
CA VAL A 409 20.18 -3.49 -21.93
C VAL A 409 20.42 -2.58 -20.71
N PRO A 410 21.27 -1.53 -20.81
CA PRO A 410 21.42 -0.53 -19.75
C PRO A 410 20.11 0.22 -19.46
N ILE A 411 19.82 0.40 -18.16
CA ILE A 411 18.68 1.16 -17.66
C ILE A 411 19.19 2.45 -17.01
N LEU A 412 18.66 3.60 -17.45
CA LEU A 412 18.82 4.90 -16.80
C LEU A 412 17.53 5.23 -16.06
N SER A 413 17.51 5.12 -14.73
CA SER A 413 16.36 5.46 -13.91
C SER A 413 16.46 6.89 -13.39
N VAL A 414 15.43 7.72 -13.59
CA VAL A 414 15.44 9.14 -13.18
C VAL A 414 14.85 9.31 -11.78
N ASP A 415 15.58 9.98 -10.88
CA ASP A 415 15.10 10.42 -9.57
C ASP A 415 14.59 11.87 -9.70
N TYR A 416 13.30 12.00 -10.02
CA TYR A 416 12.64 13.29 -10.28
C TYR A 416 12.15 13.97 -8.99
N SER A 417 12.00 15.29 -9.02
CA SER A 417 11.55 16.09 -7.87
C SER A 417 10.07 15.82 -7.52
N LEU A 418 9.80 15.69 -6.21
CA LEU A 418 8.53 15.19 -5.69
C LEU A 418 7.61 16.27 -5.09
N ALA A 419 6.31 16.10 -5.30
CA ALA A 419 5.25 16.85 -4.65
C ALA A 419 5.22 16.64 -3.11
N PRO A 420 4.60 17.55 -2.32
CA PRO A 420 4.04 18.84 -2.73
C PRO A 420 5.10 19.94 -2.96
N ARG A 421 6.40 19.66 -2.74
CA ARG A 421 7.48 20.63 -2.94
C ARG A 421 7.74 20.94 -4.43
N ALA A 422 7.59 19.94 -5.30
CA ALA A 422 7.71 20.08 -6.74
C ALA A 422 6.46 19.51 -7.43
N PRO A 423 5.35 20.27 -7.47
CA PRO A 423 4.14 19.88 -8.18
C PRO A 423 4.33 19.94 -9.71
N PHE A 424 3.28 19.56 -10.45
CA PHE A 424 3.25 19.66 -11.91
C PHE A 424 3.54 21.11 -12.37
N PRO A 425 4.37 21.35 -13.41
CA PRO A 425 4.97 20.36 -14.32
C PRO A 425 6.39 19.92 -13.97
N ARG A 426 6.95 20.24 -12.79
CA ARG A 426 8.40 20.13 -12.53
C ARG A 426 8.98 18.73 -12.74
N ALA A 427 8.30 17.68 -12.29
CA ALA A 427 8.75 16.30 -12.53
C ALA A 427 8.83 15.96 -14.04
N LEU A 428 7.90 16.49 -14.85
CA LEU A 428 7.89 16.29 -16.31
C LEU A 428 9.05 17.04 -16.99
N GLU A 429 9.34 18.27 -16.56
CA GLU A 429 10.53 19.02 -17.04
C GLU A 429 11.81 18.20 -16.82
N GLU A 430 11.98 17.63 -15.63
CA GLU A 430 13.19 16.89 -15.24
C GLU A 430 13.35 15.57 -16.00
N VAL A 431 12.29 14.77 -16.15
CA VAL A 431 12.41 13.52 -16.93
C VAL A 431 12.58 13.76 -18.43
N PHE A 432 11.98 14.83 -18.98
CA PHE A 432 12.13 15.19 -20.40
C PHE A 432 13.54 15.73 -20.70
N TYR A 433 14.07 16.59 -19.82
CA TYR A 433 15.46 17.05 -19.90
C TYR A 433 16.45 15.88 -19.73
N ALA A 434 16.20 14.95 -18.80
CA ALA A 434 17.01 13.76 -18.62
C ALA A 434 16.98 12.81 -19.84
N TYR A 435 15.81 12.64 -20.48
CA TYR A 435 15.67 11.90 -21.74
C TYR A 435 16.49 12.55 -22.87
N CYS A 436 16.38 13.86 -23.03
CA CYS A 436 17.17 14.62 -24.01
C CYS A 436 18.68 14.50 -23.75
N TRP A 437 19.10 14.62 -22.49
CA TRP A 437 20.51 14.45 -22.11
C TRP A 437 21.00 13.04 -22.41
N ALA A 438 20.18 12.02 -22.15
CA ALA A 438 20.50 10.61 -22.41
C ALA A 438 20.63 10.28 -23.91
N LEU A 439 19.85 10.93 -24.78
CA LEU A 439 20.03 10.85 -26.23
C LEU A 439 21.39 11.44 -26.66
N LYS A 440 21.78 12.59 -26.11
CA LYS A 440 23.01 13.30 -26.47
C LYS A 440 24.28 12.65 -25.89
N ASN A 441 24.16 11.94 -24.78
CA ASN A 441 25.28 11.38 -24.01
C ASN A 441 25.21 9.85 -23.92
N CYS A 442 24.61 9.17 -24.89
CA CYS A 442 24.34 7.74 -24.82
C CYS A 442 25.60 6.88 -24.62
N ASP A 443 26.73 7.31 -25.19
CA ASP A 443 28.03 6.64 -25.01
C ASP A 443 28.45 6.57 -23.54
N LEU A 444 28.18 7.63 -22.76
CA LEU A 444 28.45 7.69 -21.32
C LEU A 444 27.59 6.71 -20.51
N LEU A 445 26.53 6.18 -21.11
CA LEU A 445 25.63 5.16 -20.57
C LEU A 445 25.95 3.74 -21.11
N GLY A 446 26.99 3.61 -21.94
CA GLY A 446 27.34 2.35 -22.59
C GLY A 446 26.34 1.91 -23.65
N SER A 447 25.70 2.86 -24.35
CA SER A 447 24.68 2.60 -25.36
C SER A 447 24.86 3.48 -26.59
N ARG A 448 24.50 2.97 -27.76
CA ARG A 448 24.39 3.74 -29.02
C ARG A 448 23.01 4.38 -29.19
N ALA A 449 22.08 4.11 -28.26
CA ALA A 449 20.71 4.62 -28.24
C ALA A 449 19.96 4.50 -29.59
N GLU A 450 20.22 3.45 -30.39
CA GLU A 450 19.49 3.17 -31.63
C GLU A 450 18.00 2.90 -31.35
N ARG A 451 17.72 2.31 -30.18
CA ARG A 451 16.37 2.06 -29.68
C ARG A 451 16.29 2.51 -28.22
N VAL A 452 15.62 3.63 -27.97
CA VAL A 452 15.29 4.05 -26.60
C VAL A 452 13.87 3.60 -26.28
N ILE A 453 13.72 2.75 -25.26
CA ILE A 453 12.41 2.34 -24.74
C ILE A 453 12.16 3.10 -23.44
N LEU A 454 11.02 3.78 -23.33
CA LEU A 454 10.56 4.31 -22.04
C LEU A 454 9.89 3.17 -21.27
N VAL A 455 10.24 3.01 -20.00
CA VAL A 455 9.61 2.03 -19.10
C VAL A 455 9.24 2.73 -17.80
N GLY A 456 8.14 2.35 -17.17
CA GLY A 456 7.79 2.93 -15.88
C GLY A 456 6.54 2.31 -15.30
N ASP A 457 6.30 2.66 -14.04
CA ASP A 457 5.18 2.14 -13.27
C ASP A 457 4.41 3.29 -12.58
N SER A 458 3.08 3.15 -12.47
CA SER A 458 2.22 4.14 -11.79
C SER A 458 2.48 5.58 -12.31
N ALA A 459 2.68 6.55 -11.41
CA ALA A 459 3.09 7.92 -11.71
C ALA A 459 4.25 8.05 -12.72
N GLY A 460 5.25 7.16 -12.65
CA GLY A 460 6.37 7.16 -13.59
C GLY A 460 5.98 6.76 -15.02
N ALA A 461 4.98 5.89 -15.17
CA ALA A 461 4.41 5.57 -16.48
C ALA A 461 3.63 6.76 -17.08
N ASN A 462 2.95 7.57 -16.25
CA ASN A 462 2.32 8.82 -16.70
C ASN A 462 3.38 9.82 -17.20
N LEU A 463 4.47 10.02 -16.44
CA LEU A 463 5.59 10.88 -16.86
C LEU A 463 6.20 10.44 -18.21
N ASN A 464 6.29 9.14 -18.49
CA ASN A 464 6.76 8.63 -19.79
C ASN A 464 5.83 8.99 -20.96
N LEU A 465 4.50 8.97 -20.76
CA LEU A 465 3.57 9.49 -21.76
C LEU A 465 3.80 10.99 -21.99
N GLY A 466 4.02 11.76 -20.93
CA GLY A 466 4.41 13.17 -21.01
C GLY A 466 5.69 13.41 -21.82
N ILE A 467 6.74 12.58 -21.65
CA ILE A 467 7.96 12.62 -22.49
C ILE A 467 7.60 12.41 -23.96
N ALA A 468 6.81 11.38 -24.28
CA ALA A 468 6.44 11.09 -25.67
C ALA A 468 5.62 12.23 -26.31
N LEU A 469 4.69 12.84 -25.57
CA LEU A 469 3.96 14.04 -26.00
C LEU A 469 4.92 15.23 -26.21
N LYS A 470 5.91 15.44 -25.32
CA LYS A 470 6.93 16.50 -25.48
C LYS A 470 7.89 16.26 -26.65
N CYS A 471 8.20 15.01 -26.98
CA CYS A 471 8.93 14.69 -28.21
C CYS A 471 8.12 15.03 -29.47
N ILE A 472 6.80 14.80 -29.47
CA ILE A 472 5.91 15.18 -30.58
C ILE A 472 5.80 16.71 -30.68
N GLU A 473 5.51 17.41 -29.58
CA GLU A 473 5.42 18.88 -29.50
C GLU A 473 6.65 19.58 -30.07
N LYS A 474 7.85 19.05 -29.76
CA LYS A 474 9.14 19.66 -30.14
C LYS A 474 9.77 19.05 -31.40
N ASN A 475 9.06 18.16 -32.10
CA ASN A 475 9.55 17.43 -33.28
C ASN A 475 10.91 16.73 -33.03
N ILE A 476 11.13 16.18 -31.84
CA ILE A 476 12.35 15.45 -31.47
C ILE A 476 12.19 13.97 -31.82
N ARG A 477 13.32 13.29 -32.07
CA ARG A 477 13.40 11.83 -32.11
C ARG A 477 12.67 11.19 -30.92
N LYS A 478 11.52 10.58 -31.22
CA LYS A 478 10.66 9.87 -30.27
C LYS A 478 11.32 8.57 -29.79
N PRO A 479 10.97 8.05 -28.60
CA PRO A 479 11.37 6.71 -28.19
C PRO A 479 10.78 5.65 -29.13
N ALA A 480 11.48 4.52 -29.29
CA ALA A 480 11.12 3.43 -30.20
C ALA A 480 9.94 2.59 -29.68
N GLY A 481 9.60 2.72 -28.40
CA GLY A 481 8.45 2.08 -27.77
C GLY A 481 8.28 2.50 -26.31
N MET A 482 7.14 2.16 -25.71
CA MET A 482 6.82 2.45 -24.31
C MET A 482 6.25 1.21 -23.61
N PHE A 483 6.74 0.91 -22.41
CA PHE A 483 6.14 -0.06 -21.49
C PHE A 483 5.61 0.65 -20.24
N LEU A 484 4.31 0.50 -19.97
CA LEU A 484 3.58 1.28 -18.96
C LEU A 484 2.87 0.31 -18.00
N ALA A 485 3.37 0.18 -16.77
CA ALA A 485 2.73 -0.64 -15.75
C ALA A 485 1.72 0.18 -14.93
N TYR A 486 0.47 -0.30 -14.85
CA TYR A 486 -0.63 0.23 -14.01
C TYR A 486 -0.67 1.77 -13.97
N VAL A 487 -0.83 2.38 -15.16
CA VAL A 487 -0.64 3.81 -15.37
C VAL A 487 -1.92 4.63 -15.10
N PRO A 488 -1.87 5.66 -14.23
CA PRO A 488 -2.91 6.68 -14.16
C PRO A 488 -2.76 7.62 -15.36
N VAL A 489 -3.50 7.33 -16.43
CA VAL A 489 -3.51 8.14 -17.66
C VAL A 489 -4.35 9.41 -17.50
N LEU A 490 -5.34 9.34 -16.61
CA LEU A 490 -6.23 10.42 -16.23
C LEU A 490 -5.92 10.75 -14.76
N VAL A 491 -4.95 11.66 -14.56
CA VAL A 491 -4.56 12.21 -13.25
C VAL A 491 -5.61 13.24 -12.84
N SER A 492 -6.83 12.75 -12.61
CA SER A 492 -8.02 13.44 -12.10
C SER A 492 -8.99 12.39 -11.57
N PHE A 493 -9.87 12.75 -10.63
CA PHE A 493 -10.88 11.82 -10.10
C PHE A 493 -12.18 11.90 -10.90
N VAL A 494 -12.20 11.19 -12.03
CA VAL A 494 -13.42 10.98 -12.84
C VAL A 494 -14.04 9.64 -12.46
N PRO A 495 -15.32 9.58 -12.02
CA PRO A 495 -16.01 8.35 -11.62
C PRO A 495 -15.77 7.17 -12.57
N SER A 496 -15.44 6.00 -12.03
CA SER A 496 -15.33 4.76 -12.81
C SER A 496 -15.51 3.51 -11.93
N PRO A 497 -15.93 2.37 -12.51
CA PRO A 497 -16.04 1.09 -11.81
C PRO A 497 -14.74 0.66 -11.11
N ALA A 498 -13.58 0.83 -11.75
CA ALA A 498 -12.29 0.51 -11.16
C ALA A 498 -11.91 1.48 -10.03
N ARG A 499 -12.13 2.80 -10.20
CA ARG A 499 -11.83 3.77 -9.14
C ARG A 499 -12.60 3.47 -7.84
N LEU A 500 -13.80 2.88 -7.91
CA LEU A 500 -14.56 2.45 -6.71
C LEU A 500 -13.82 1.37 -5.87
N LEU A 501 -12.82 0.67 -6.42
CA LEU A 501 -11.96 -0.27 -5.68
C LEU A 501 -11.10 0.42 -4.61
N CYS A 502 -10.87 1.75 -4.69
CA CYS A 502 -10.09 2.48 -3.67
C CYS A 502 -10.75 2.52 -2.28
N LEU A 503 -11.98 2.02 -2.14
CA LEU A 503 -12.67 1.78 -0.86
C LEU A 503 -12.25 0.47 -0.17
N MET A 504 -11.53 -0.41 -0.88
CA MET A 504 -11.07 -1.72 -0.41
C MET A 504 -9.59 -2.02 -0.76
N ASP A 505 -8.87 -1.04 -1.32
CA ASP A 505 -7.47 -1.19 -1.73
C ASP A 505 -6.53 -0.95 -0.53
N PRO A 506 -5.61 -1.89 -0.21
CA PRO A 506 -4.67 -1.77 0.91
C PRO A 506 -3.42 -0.92 0.62
N LEU A 507 -3.23 -0.44 -0.60
CA LEU A 507 -2.07 0.36 -1.03
C LEU A 507 -2.49 1.73 -1.58
N LEU A 508 -3.61 1.81 -2.30
CA LEU A 508 -4.23 3.03 -2.84
C LEU A 508 -5.63 3.31 -2.25
N PRO A 509 -5.78 3.45 -0.91
CA PRO A 509 -7.05 3.85 -0.34
C PRO A 509 -7.44 5.27 -0.78
N PHE A 510 -8.74 5.55 -0.91
CA PHE A 510 -9.28 6.77 -1.51
C PHE A 510 -8.56 8.08 -1.10
N GLY A 511 -8.45 8.33 0.20
CA GLY A 511 -7.87 9.59 0.71
C GLY A 511 -6.36 9.70 0.56
N PHE A 512 -5.63 8.62 0.26
CA PHE A 512 -4.24 8.71 -0.20
C PHE A 512 -4.20 9.16 -1.66
N MET A 513 -5.01 8.54 -2.53
CA MET A 513 -5.08 8.88 -3.95
C MET A 513 -5.46 10.35 -4.15
N MET A 514 -6.48 10.85 -3.45
CA MET A 514 -6.89 12.26 -3.54
C MET A 514 -5.83 13.22 -3.00
N ARG A 515 -5.07 12.85 -1.97
CA ARG A 515 -4.01 13.71 -1.42
C ARG A 515 -2.76 13.74 -2.29
N CYS A 516 -2.38 12.63 -2.93
CA CYS A 516 -1.35 12.61 -3.97
C CYS A 516 -1.78 13.46 -5.18
N LEU A 517 -3.02 13.32 -5.63
CA LEU A 517 -3.60 14.13 -6.72
C LEU A 517 -3.55 15.62 -6.39
N LYS A 518 -4.07 16.03 -5.23
CA LYS A 518 -4.05 17.43 -4.75
C LYS A 518 -2.63 17.98 -4.67
N ALA A 519 -1.71 17.22 -4.07
CA ALA A 519 -0.32 17.63 -3.89
C ALA A 519 0.47 17.82 -5.20
N TYR A 520 0.12 17.08 -6.26
CA TYR A 520 0.81 17.14 -7.55
C TYR A 520 0.13 18.08 -8.56
N ALA A 521 -1.19 17.99 -8.70
CA ALA A 521 -1.96 18.67 -9.74
C ALA A 521 -2.55 20.02 -9.30
N CYS A 522 -2.62 20.30 -7.99
CA CYS A 522 -3.28 21.48 -7.44
C CYS A 522 -2.35 22.22 -6.45
N PRO A 523 -1.25 22.84 -6.95
CA PRO A 523 -0.44 23.73 -6.12
C PRO A 523 -1.33 24.84 -5.54
N GLY A 524 -1.31 24.99 -4.21
CA GLY A 524 -2.14 25.98 -3.52
C GLY A 524 -1.75 27.42 -3.88
N GLU A 525 -2.72 28.33 -3.87
CA GLU A 525 -2.56 29.75 -4.24
C GLU A 525 -1.59 30.54 -3.33
N SER A 526 -1.04 29.92 -2.28
CA SER A 526 0.04 30.43 -1.45
C SER A 526 1.39 30.47 -2.20
N GLY A 527 1.43 31.14 -3.35
CA GLY A 527 2.60 31.38 -4.20
C GLY A 527 3.65 32.33 -3.59
N SER A 528 3.70 32.44 -2.26
CA SER A 528 4.68 33.21 -1.51
C SER A 528 4.95 32.54 -0.16
N PHE A 529 5.99 31.71 -0.09
CA PHE A 529 6.74 31.64 1.16
C PHE A 529 7.28 33.05 1.44
N PRO A 530 7.09 33.62 2.65
CA PRO A 530 7.63 34.93 2.96
C PRO A 530 9.16 34.86 2.84
N ASN A 531 9.75 35.72 2.01
CA ASN A 531 11.20 35.87 1.94
C ASN A 531 11.73 36.21 3.34
N LEU A 532 12.43 35.27 4.00
CA LEU A 532 13.04 35.54 5.28
C LEU A 532 14.01 36.71 5.11
N THR A 533 13.72 37.82 5.78
CA THR A 533 14.62 38.98 5.88
C THR A 533 15.95 38.56 6.50
N SER A 534 16.97 39.39 6.33
CA SER A 534 18.32 39.11 6.86
C SER A 534 18.30 38.74 8.35
N GLU A 535 17.45 39.40 9.14
CA GLU A 535 17.25 39.17 10.58
C GLU A 535 16.72 37.75 10.88
N GLY A 536 15.83 37.22 10.03
CA GLY A 536 15.31 35.85 10.16
C GLY A 536 16.36 34.76 9.98
N LYS A 537 17.49 35.07 9.33
CA LYS A 537 18.66 34.16 9.22
C LYS A 537 19.62 34.27 10.40
N GLU A 538 19.49 35.32 11.22
CA GLU A 538 20.31 35.56 12.40
C GLU A 538 19.67 34.91 13.64
N LEU A 539 18.36 35.08 13.83
CA LEU A 539 17.57 34.36 14.85
C LEU A 539 17.70 32.82 14.71
N LEU A 540 17.77 32.30 13.48
CA LEU A 540 17.97 30.88 13.21
C LEU A 540 19.38 30.36 13.56
N ARG A 541 20.37 31.24 13.78
CA ARG A 541 21.69 30.88 14.34
C ARG A 541 21.69 30.93 15.86
N GLU A 542 21.04 31.92 16.47
CA GLU A 542 20.92 31.99 17.94
C GLU A 542 20.10 30.82 18.50
N ALA A 543 19.04 30.41 17.78
CA ALA A 543 18.23 29.24 18.14
C ALA A 543 19.02 27.91 18.15
N THR A 544 20.16 27.81 17.44
CA THR A 544 21.01 26.60 17.47
C THR A 544 22.00 26.53 18.63
N ASP A 545 22.31 27.64 19.32
CA ASP A 545 23.28 27.67 20.43
C ASP A 545 22.62 27.60 21.82
N LEU A 546 21.29 27.69 21.93
CA LEU A 546 20.55 27.72 23.20
C LEU A 546 19.90 26.38 23.61
N THR A 547 20.51 25.24 23.28
CA THR A 547 20.10 23.94 23.85
C THR A 547 20.61 23.72 25.28
N SER A 548 20.23 24.60 26.23
CA SER A 548 20.42 24.37 27.67
C SER A 548 19.42 25.14 28.55
N MET A 549 19.15 24.59 29.73
CA MET A 549 18.24 25.08 30.78
C MET A 549 16.73 24.84 30.57
N SER A 550 15.95 25.08 31.63
CA SER A 550 14.80 24.25 32.00
C SER A 550 13.46 24.99 32.15
N ALA A 551 12.39 24.34 31.68
CA ALA A 551 11.01 24.33 32.16
C ALA A 551 10.51 25.43 33.12
N THR A 552 9.35 26.02 32.81
CA THR A 552 8.06 25.77 33.52
C THR A 552 6.93 26.66 32.99
N GLY A 553 5.67 26.22 33.20
CA GLY A 553 4.52 27.12 33.35
C GLY A 553 3.67 27.44 32.10
N PHE A 554 2.60 26.66 31.90
CA PHE A 554 1.26 27.18 31.60
C PHE A 554 0.20 26.23 32.19
N THR A 555 -1.02 26.72 32.42
CA THR A 555 -1.99 26.15 33.37
C THR A 555 -3.02 25.20 32.77
N GLU A 556 -3.62 24.39 33.64
CA GLU A 556 -4.61 23.36 33.30
C GLU A 556 -6.00 23.91 32.96
N SER A 557 -6.72 23.19 32.09
CA SER A 557 -8.19 23.20 32.02
C SER A 557 -8.67 21.80 31.65
N GLU A 558 -9.10 21.08 32.69
CA GLU A 558 -9.95 19.86 32.80
C GLU A 558 -9.98 18.78 31.70
N THR A 559 -10.22 17.53 32.13
CA THR A 559 -10.02 16.32 31.32
C THR A 559 -11.20 15.36 31.45
N GLU A 560 -11.65 14.79 30.33
CA GLU A 560 -12.44 13.55 30.32
C GLU A 560 -11.73 12.44 29.53
N SER A 561 -12.05 11.21 29.87
CA SER A 561 -11.43 9.98 29.35
C SER A 561 -12.35 9.25 28.40
N PHE A 562 -11.78 8.55 27.41
CA PHE A 562 -12.54 7.61 26.57
C PHE A 562 -13.16 6.50 27.44
N GLU A 563 -14.49 6.44 27.50
CA GLU A 563 -15.22 5.28 28.04
C GLU A 563 -15.20 4.09 27.06
N GLU A 564 -15.38 2.88 27.60
CA GLU A 564 -15.73 1.71 26.80
C GLU A 564 -17.23 1.78 26.43
N VAL A 565 -17.55 2.32 25.25
CA VAL A 565 -18.95 2.45 24.82
C VAL A 565 -19.58 1.07 24.55
N THR A 566 -20.84 0.93 24.95
CA THR A 566 -21.48 -0.36 25.23
C THR A 566 -22.15 -1.02 24.00
N GLU A 567 -22.82 -2.16 24.20
CA GLU A 567 -23.59 -2.87 23.17
C GLU A 567 -24.73 -2.02 22.53
N SER A 568 -25.08 -0.86 23.11
CA SER A 568 -26.01 0.12 22.52
C SER A 568 -25.65 0.51 21.09
N ASP A 569 -24.37 0.81 20.84
CA ASP A 569 -23.87 1.31 19.56
C ASP A 569 -23.93 0.21 18.48
N LEU A 570 -23.82 -1.05 18.92
CA LEU A 570 -24.02 -2.23 18.08
C LEU A 570 -25.51 -2.48 17.79
N MET A 571 -26.44 -1.93 18.58
CA MET A 571 -27.88 -2.02 18.31
C MET A 571 -28.42 -0.94 17.37
N GLU A 572 -27.85 0.28 17.32
CA GLU A 572 -28.25 1.25 16.28
C GLU A 572 -27.97 0.72 14.86
N LEU A 573 -26.87 -0.02 14.68
CA LEU A 573 -26.56 -0.74 13.43
C LEU A 573 -27.60 -1.80 13.04
N VAL A 574 -28.46 -2.26 13.97
CA VAL A 574 -29.55 -3.22 13.74
C VAL A 574 -30.88 -2.51 13.45
N ALA A 575 -31.02 -1.23 13.81
CA ALA A 575 -32.28 -0.48 13.72
C ALA A 575 -32.70 -0.11 12.29
N HIS A 576 -31.78 -0.09 11.31
CA HIS A 576 -32.06 0.27 9.91
C HIS A 576 -32.72 -0.88 9.10
N LYS A 577 -33.90 -1.34 9.55
CA LYS A 577 -34.80 -2.20 8.75
C LYS A 577 -35.93 -1.37 8.14
N SER A 578 -36.19 -1.56 6.85
CA SER A 578 -37.41 -1.04 6.19
C SER A 578 -38.64 -1.90 6.55
N PRO A 579 -39.85 -1.32 6.66
CA PRO A 579 -41.00 -1.99 7.27
C PRO A 579 -41.84 -2.81 6.28
N VAL A 580 -42.02 -4.12 6.54
CA VAL A 580 -43.02 -4.97 5.84
C VAL A 580 -43.66 -5.99 6.81
N SER A 581 -44.96 -5.80 7.06
CA SER A 581 -45.96 -6.72 7.61
C SER A 581 -45.60 -7.71 8.74
N ASP A 582 -46.11 -7.43 9.95
CA ASP A 582 -46.52 -8.47 10.91
C ASP A 582 -48.02 -8.75 10.79
N VAL A 583 -48.44 -10.00 11.02
CA VAL A 583 -49.85 -10.44 10.98
C VAL A 583 -50.10 -11.51 12.05
N SER A 584 -51.19 -11.36 12.81
CA SER A 584 -51.76 -12.31 13.80
C SER A 584 -50.94 -12.48 15.11
N ASP A 585 -51.55 -12.64 16.29
CA ASP A 585 -52.97 -12.41 16.65
C ASP A 585 -53.20 -12.33 18.17
N THR A 586 -54.20 -11.55 18.59
CA THR A 586 -54.93 -11.67 19.90
C THR A 586 -54.14 -11.51 21.21
N LEU A 587 -54.65 -11.05 22.38
CA LEU A 587 -55.90 -10.42 22.89
C LEU A 587 -55.54 -9.87 24.31
N THR A 588 -56.21 -8.98 25.05
CA THR A 588 -57.59 -8.42 25.10
C THR A 588 -57.55 -7.06 25.86
N THR A 589 -58.54 -6.15 25.69
CA THR A 589 -59.04 -5.13 26.68
C THR A 589 -58.06 -4.06 27.26
N VAL A 590 -58.37 -2.76 27.47
CA VAL A 590 -59.52 -1.83 27.26
C VAL A 590 -58.88 -0.46 26.87
N SER A 591 -59.11 0.13 25.68
CA SER A 591 -60.13 1.16 25.32
C SER A 591 -60.08 2.54 26.03
N LEU A 592 -60.32 3.60 25.22
CA LEU A 592 -60.40 5.06 25.53
C LEU A 592 -59.07 5.77 25.92
N ALA A 593 -58.84 7.06 25.60
CA ALA A 593 -59.40 7.93 24.54
C ALA A 593 -58.51 9.18 24.30
N SER A 594 -58.72 9.85 23.17
CA SER A 594 -58.02 11.01 22.60
C SER A 594 -58.03 12.35 23.38
N SER A 595 -56.86 13.04 23.46
CA SER A 595 -56.68 14.51 23.31
C SER A 595 -55.19 14.88 23.50
N GLN A 596 -54.46 15.37 22.49
CA GLN A 596 -54.28 16.78 22.06
C GLN A 596 -53.43 17.71 22.98
N HIS A 597 -52.29 18.14 22.41
CA HIS A 597 -51.57 19.43 22.56
C HIS A 597 -50.79 19.86 23.84
N SER A 598 -49.78 20.70 23.53
CA SER A 598 -49.09 21.74 24.33
C SER A 598 -47.96 21.39 25.34
N LYS A 599 -46.75 21.81 24.97
CA LYS A 599 -45.70 22.45 25.81
C LYS A 599 -46.29 23.64 26.62
N PRO A 600 -45.73 24.09 27.77
CA PRO A 600 -44.33 24.56 27.83
C PRO A 600 -43.52 24.40 29.14
N GLU A 601 -42.21 24.66 28.96
CA GLU A 601 -41.19 25.35 29.78
C GLU A 601 -41.20 25.40 31.34
N ALA A 602 -39.97 25.49 31.83
CA ALA A 602 -39.45 25.54 33.21
C ALA A 602 -40.09 26.55 34.18
N ASP A 603 -39.99 26.30 35.50
CA ASP A 603 -38.90 26.91 36.29
C ASP A 603 -38.66 26.33 37.72
N GLN A 604 -37.38 26.39 38.13
CA GLN A 604 -36.76 26.59 39.46
C GLN A 604 -37.30 26.12 40.85
N PHE A 605 -36.33 25.59 41.63
CA PHE A 605 -35.96 25.84 43.05
C PHE A 605 -36.56 25.07 44.28
N PHE A 606 -35.60 24.64 45.14
CA PHE A 606 -35.63 24.54 46.63
C PHE A 606 -36.60 23.54 47.34
N GLU A 607 -36.29 22.95 48.51
CA GLU A 607 -35.05 22.73 49.30
C GLU A 607 -35.26 21.66 50.40
N GLN A 608 -34.21 20.92 50.82
CA GLN A 608 -34.04 20.28 52.15
C GLN A 608 -35.09 19.20 52.61
N SER A 609 -34.86 18.34 53.63
CA SER A 609 -33.71 18.06 54.53
C SER A 609 -33.74 16.60 55.06
N ASP A 610 -32.70 16.27 55.85
CA ASP A 610 -32.67 15.34 56.99
C ASP A 610 -32.09 13.91 56.85
N GLU A 611 -31.35 13.56 57.90
CA GLU A 611 -30.48 12.38 58.07
C GLU A 611 -31.11 11.38 59.08
N LEU A 612 -30.60 10.14 59.16
CA LEU A 612 -29.87 9.67 60.36
C LEU A 612 -29.28 8.24 60.25
N ASN A 613 -27.97 8.15 60.44
CA ASN A 613 -27.18 7.22 61.28
C ASN A 613 -27.42 5.69 61.35
N GLY A 614 -26.30 4.95 61.42
CA GLY A 614 -26.18 3.52 61.72
C GLY A 614 -24.85 2.93 61.24
N ASP A 615 -23.69 3.28 61.83
CA ASP A 615 -23.02 2.53 62.93
C ASP A 615 -22.71 1.04 62.63
N LEU A 616 -21.52 0.47 62.88
CA LEU A 616 -20.24 1.01 63.37
C LEU A 616 -19.11 -0.04 63.17
N LYS A 617 -17.87 0.37 62.79
CA LYS A 617 -16.57 0.04 63.45
C LYS A 617 -15.32 0.09 62.55
N LEU A 618 -14.25 0.64 63.13
CA LEU A 618 -12.86 0.53 62.71
C LEU A 618 -12.21 -0.71 63.37
N ASP A 619 -11.00 -1.08 62.93
CA ASP A 619 -9.85 -0.96 63.84
C ASP A 619 -8.53 -0.65 63.06
N LEU A 620 -7.51 -0.15 63.76
CA LEU A 620 -6.26 0.37 63.17
C LEU A 620 -5.03 0.09 64.06
N SER A 621 -3.92 -0.35 63.47
CA SER A 621 -2.60 -0.35 64.15
C SER A 621 -1.40 -0.23 63.20
N THR A 622 -0.77 0.94 63.22
CA THR A 622 0.66 1.21 63.52
C THR A 622 1.61 0.02 63.83
N ASP A 623 2.96 0.08 63.68
CA ASP A 623 3.85 1.26 63.60
C ASP A 623 5.29 1.02 63.02
N GLU A 624 5.98 2.14 62.73
CA GLU A 624 7.44 2.46 62.89
C GLU A 624 8.68 1.76 62.19
N LYS A 625 9.46 2.65 61.49
CA LYS A 625 10.93 2.97 61.60
C LYS A 625 12.09 2.25 60.84
N TYR A 626 12.84 3.09 60.09
CA TYR A 626 14.30 3.22 59.78
C TYR A 626 15.33 2.06 59.90
N ILE A 627 16.31 2.03 58.96
CA ILE A 627 17.75 2.46 59.12
C ILE A 627 18.55 2.16 57.81
N PHE A 628 19.72 2.81 57.60
CA PHE A 628 20.68 2.61 56.49
C PHE A 628 22.07 2.15 57.00
N ASP A 629 23.00 1.84 56.08
CA ASP A 629 24.41 1.40 56.30
C ASP A 629 24.61 -0.03 56.88
N SER A 630 25.74 -0.74 56.75
CA SER A 630 27.09 -0.40 56.26
C SER A 630 27.84 -1.57 55.53
N GLU A 631 29.10 -1.35 55.19
CA GLU A 631 29.98 -2.12 54.29
C GLU A 631 30.73 -3.40 54.80
N ILE A 632 31.03 -4.32 53.85
CA ILE A 632 32.34 -5.02 53.59
C ILE A 632 32.86 -6.26 54.40
N LYS A 633 33.37 -7.27 53.62
CA LYS A 633 34.57 -8.18 53.77
C LYS A 633 34.50 -9.73 53.97
N ASP A 634 35.27 -10.42 53.10
CA ASP A 634 36.09 -11.66 53.21
C ASP A 634 35.59 -13.00 53.83
N GLY A 635 35.86 -14.14 53.15
CA GLY A 635 35.77 -15.48 53.79
C GLY A 635 35.79 -16.78 52.94
N LYS A 636 36.93 -17.14 52.32
CA LYS A 636 37.19 -18.40 51.56
C LYS A 636 36.59 -19.73 52.10
N LYS A 637 36.21 -20.67 51.20
CA LYS A 637 36.85 -22.00 51.07
C LYS A 637 36.50 -22.77 49.77
N VAL A 638 37.14 -23.93 49.56
CA VAL A 638 37.28 -24.66 48.28
C VAL A 638 37.05 -26.18 48.47
N ALA A 639 36.56 -26.87 47.42
CA ALA A 639 36.73 -28.31 47.23
C ALA A 639 37.07 -28.62 45.75
N VAL A 640 37.85 -29.68 45.50
CA VAL A 640 38.37 -30.07 44.17
C VAL A 640 38.40 -31.60 44.06
N ILE A 641 37.97 -32.16 42.93
CA ILE A 641 38.41 -33.47 42.43
C ILE A 641 38.70 -33.38 40.91
N ARG A 642 39.82 -33.96 40.48
CA ARG A 642 40.20 -34.21 39.07
C ARG A 642 40.10 -35.71 38.79
N THR A 643 39.86 -36.07 37.53
CA THR A 643 40.45 -37.28 36.94
C THR A 643 40.76 -37.03 35.46
N GLU A 644 41.83 -37.64 34.97
CA GLU A 644 42.38 -37.44 33.63
C GLU A 644 42.59 -38.79 32.93
N LYS A 645 42.45 -38.85 31.59
CA LYS A 645 43.56 -39.20 30.68
C LYS A 645 43.17 -39.16 29.19
N SER A 646 44.22 -39.22 28.36
CA SER A 646 44.24 -39.29 26.89
C SER A 646 43.94 -40.72 26.39
N LEU A 647 43.96 -41.11 25.10
CA LEU A 647 44.66 -40.60 23.90
C LEU A 647 44.05 -41.30 22.64
N GLY A 648 44.01 -40.69 21.45
CA GLY A 648 43.88 -41.47 20.19
C GLY A 648 43.05 -40.91 19.01
N SER A 649 43.70 -40.86 17.85
CA SER A 649 43.25 -40.69 16.45
C SER A 649 41.78 -40.91 15.99
N ALA A 650 41.29 -39.92 15.24
CA ALA A 650 40.74 -40.00 13.85
C ALA A 650 39.40 -40.70 13.50
N ALA A 651 38.93 -40.37 12.28
CA ALA A 651 37.77 -40.88 11.52
C ALA A 651 36.38 -40.21 11.76
N LYS A 652 35.47 -40.45 10.80
CA LYS A 652 34.16 -39.79 10.61
C LYS A 652 33.05 -40.50 11.39
N GLU A 653 32.03 -39.77 11.84
CA GLU A 653 30.63 -39.93 11.38
C GLU A 653 29.63 -38.93 12.05
N ARG A 654 28.37 -38.96 11.58
CA ARG A 654 27.15 -38.38 12.20
C ARG A 654 26.49 -39.48 13.09
N PRO A 655 25.44 -39.26 13.92
CA PRO A 655 24.50 -38.13 13.97
C PRO A 655 24.06 -37.64 15.39
N SER A 656 23.05 -36.75 15.41
CA SER A 656 22.00 -36.58 16.44
C SER A 656 22.35 -36.63 17.95
N GLY A 657 22.14 -35.52 18.68
CA GLY A 657 22.16 -35.59 20.16
C GLY A 657 22.06 -34.31 21.00
N LEU A 658 21.57 -33.16 20.51
CA LEU A 658 21.68 -31.89 21.26
C LEU A 658 20.43 -30.98 21.28
N PHE A 659 19.22 -31.55 21.42
CA PHE A 659 17.98 -30.75 21.49
C PHE A 659 16.94 -31.18 22.55
N ARG A 660 17.33 -32.02 23.51
CA ARG A 660 16.40 -32.53 24.56
C ARG A 660 16.72 -32.07 26.00
N GLY A 661 17.84 -31.37 26.22
CA GLY A 661 18.21 -30.82 27.54
C GLY A 661 17.90 -29.33 27.75
N MET A 662 17.46 -28.61 26.72
CA MET A 662 17.30 -27.14 26.75
C MET A 662 15.84 -26.67 26.81
N LYS A 663 14.87 -27.59 26.85
CA LYS A 663 13.43 -27.26 26.89
C LYS A 663 12.95 -26.98 28.32
N ASP A 664 13.41 -27.77 29.28
CA ASP A 664 12.80 -27.86 30.61
C ASP A 664 13.33 -26.80 31.60
N ASN A 665 14.45 -26.14 31.27
CA ASN A 665 14.93 -24.95 31.97
C ASN A 665 14.40 -23.62 31.39
N MET A 666 13.74 -23.65 30.22
CA MET A 666 13.24 -22.43 29.57
C MET A 666 11.77 -22.13 29.89
N SER A 667 10.98 -23.16 30.20
CA SER A 667 9.60 -23.02 30.74
C SER A 667 9.56 -22.21 32.04
N ASN A 668 10.40 -22.58 33.02
CA ASN A 668 10.45 -21.93 34.34
C ASN A 668 10.95 -20.48 34.28
N LEU A 669 11.74 -20.11 33.26
CA LEU A 669 12.21 -18.74 33.07
C LEU A 669 11.11 -17.83 32.49
N ILE A 670 10.34 -18.35 31.51
CA ILE A 670 9.23 -17.62 30.88
C ILE A 670 8.09 -17.40 31.89
N SER A 671 7.75 -18.42 32.69
CA SER A 671 6.67 -18.34 33.70
C SER A 671 6.92 -17.29 34.80
N ASN A 672 8.19 -17.06 35.17
CA ASN A 672 8.54 -16.16 36.28
C ASN A 672 8.90 -14.74 35.83
N THR A 673 9.10 -14.51 34.52
CA THR A 673 9.32 -13.15 34.00
C THR A 673 7.99 -12.45 33.73
N PHE A 674 6.98 -13.15 33.22
CA PHE A 674 5.67 -12.55 32.86
C PHE A 674 4.86 -12.04 34.06
N THR A 675 5.01 -12.66 35.24
CA THR A 675 4.31 -12.27 36.48
C THR A 675 5.04 -11.16 37.26
N ALA A 676 6.36 -11.03 37.10
CA ALA A 676 7.16 -10.09 37.88
C ALA A 676 7.08 -8.63 37.40
N THR A 677 6.77 -8.38 36.12
CA THR A 677 6.72 -7.01 35.54
C THR A 677 5.32 -6.41 35.48
N ALA A 678 4.26 -7.24 35.60
CA ALA A 678 2.87 -6.77 35.60
C ALA A 678 2.47 -6.01 36.89
N ALA A 679 3.24 -6.14 37.97
CA ALA A 679 2.89 -5.65 39.31
C ALA A 679 3.61 -4.35 39.74
N LYS A 680 4.34 -3.66 38.85
CA LYS A 680 5.12 -2.47 39.24
C LYS A 680 5.26 -1.38 38.18
N SER A 681 4.16 -1.04 37.51
CA SER A 681 4.04 0.19 36.69
C SER A 681 2.69 0.92 36.84
N ALA A 682 1.99 0.71 37.96
CA ALA A 682 0.88 1.58 38.37
C ALA A 682 1.46 2.86 39.00
N GLY A 683 1.72 3.86 38.16
CA GLY A 683 2.26 5.15 38.56
C GLY A 683 1.97 6.17 37.47
N GLU A 684 1.00 7.04 37.72
CA GLU A 684 0.43 7.91 36.70
C GLU A 684 1.46 8.87 36.12
N ARG A 685 1.59 8.85 34.79
CA ARG A 685 2.17 9.94 34.01
C ARG A 685 1.15 10.37 32.97
N LYS A 686 0.34 11.37 33.32
CA LYS A 686 -0.38 12.15 32.31
C LYS A 686 0.66 12.77 31.36
N SER A 687 0.66 12.31 30.12
CA SER A 687 1.41 12.89 29.01
C SER A 687 0.39 13.24 27.93
N ASN A 688 0.25 14.52 27.62
CA ASN A 688 -0.81 15.00 26.74
C ASN A 688 -0.70 14.35 25.36
N VAL A 689 -1.70 13.57 24.98
CA VAL A 689 -1.74 12.85 23.71
C VAL A 689 -2.49 13.71 22.70
N HIS A 690 -1.83 14.15 21.63
CA HIS A 690 -2.54 14.61 20.44
C HIS A 690 -3.10 13.39 19.70
N ILE A 691 -4.35 13.06 20.02
CA ILE A 691 -5.16 12.10 19.28
C ILE A 691 -5.58 12.77 17.95
N LEU A 692 -5.78 11.97 16.89
CA LEU A 692 -6.56 12.41 15.73
C LEU A 692 -8.03 12.42 16.15
N ASP A 693 -8.43 13.50 16.80
CA ASP A 693 -9.77 13.64 17.35
C ASP A 693 -10.77 14.00 16.24
N SER A 694 -11.90 13.32 16.19
CA SER A 694 -12.90 13.46 15.12
C SER A 694 -13.86 14.63 15.33
N SER A 695 -13.74 15.33 16.45
CA SER A 695 -14.56 16.47 16.90
C SER A 695 -14.27 17.77 16.14
N ASP A 696 -12.99 18.09 15.91
CA ASP A 696 -12.54 19.37 15.32
C ASP A 696 -12.18 19.28 13.81
N LEU A 697 -12.31 18.11 13.19
CA LEU A 697 -11.91 17.89 11.80
C LEU A 697 -13.03 18.23 10.82
N LYS A 698 -12.69 19.04 9.80
CA LYS A 698 -13.60 19.31 8.67
C LYS A 698 -14.03 18.00 8.00
N ASN A 699 -15.30 17.95 7.59
CA ASN A 699 -15.88 16.82 6.86
C ASN A 699 -14.97 16.47 5.66
N PRO A 700 -14.47 15.22 5.51
CA PRO A 700 -13.49 14.85 4.48
C PRO A 700 -13.92 15.21 3.05
N SER A 701 -15.22 15.18 2.78
CA SER A 701 -15.82 15.61 1.51
C SER A 701 -15.54 17.08 1.15
N GLU A 702 -15.16 17.93 2.09
CA GLU A 702 -14.71 19.31 1.82
C GLU A 702 -13.22 19.42 1.53
N GLU A 703 -12.36 18.56 2.11
CA GLU A 703 -10.92 18.60 1.82
C GLU A 703 -10.62 18.23 0.36
N PHE A 704 -11.48 17.40 -0.24
CA PHE A 704 -11.33 16.89 -1.60
C PHE A 704 -11.98 17.75 -2.69
N LYS A 705 -12.60 18.89 -2.34
CA LYS A 705 -13.10 19.87 -3.32
C LYS A 705 -11.95 20.69 -3.89
N PHE A 706 -11.41 20.26 -5.03
CA PHE A 706 -10.40 21.00 -5.80
C PHE A 706 -10.52 20.74 -7.30
N THR A 707 -10.22 21.74 -8.13
CA THR A 707 -10.27 21.61 -9.59
C THR A 707 -8.90 21.22 -10.16
N VAL A 708 -8.86 20.10 -10.87
CA VAL A 708 -7.67 19.64 -11.59
C VAL A 708 -7.63 20.23 -13.01
N PRO A 709 -6.50 20.80 -13.48
CA PRO A 709 -6.37 21.28 -14.86
C PRO A 709 -6.58 20.18 -15.91
N LYS A 710 -7.40 20.43 -16.94
CA LYS A 710 -7.49 19.60 -18.16
C LYS A 710 -6.27 19.82 -19.07
N ASP A 711 -5.06 19.50 -18.57
CA ASP A 711 -3.79 19.60 -19.31
C ASP A 711 -3.40 18.22 -19.88
N PRO A 712 -3.20 18.07 -21.22
CA PRO A 712 -2.69 16.83 -21.83
C PRO A 712 -1.35 16.31 -21.30
N PHE A 713 -0.48 17.18 -20.77
CA PHE A 713 0.81 16.78 -20.20
C PHE A 713 0.69 16.26 -18.76
N LEU A 714 -0.41 16.56 -18.06
CA LEU A 714 -0.77 16.00 -16.75
C LEU A 714 -1.63 14.74 -16.92
N SER A 715 -2.61 14.79 -17.82
CA SER A 715 -3.54 13.71 -18.15
C SER A 715 -3.53 13.42 -19.66
N PRO A 716 -2.59 12.58 -20.16
CA PRO A 716 -2.45 12.22 -21.56
C PRO A 716 -3.72 11.70 -22.27
N TYR A 717 -4.74 11.28 -21.53
CA TYR A 717 -6.05 10.94 -22.06
C TYR A 717 -6.70 12.10 -22.85
N TRP A 718 -6.49 13.34 -22.39
CA TRP A 718 -7.01 14.58 -23.03
C TRP A 718 -6.18 15.08 -24.21
N ALA A 719 -5.08 14.40 -24.59
CA ALA A 719 -4.30 14.81 -25.75
C ALA A 719 -5.14 14.69 -27.05
N PRO A 720 -4.98 15.62 -28.02
CA PRO A 720 -5.66 15.55 -29.31
C PRO A 720 -5.32 14.27 -30.07
N ASP A 721 -6.26 13.78 -30.86
CA ASP A 721 -6.13 12.52 -31.58
C ASP A 721 -5.02 12.56 -32.64
N GLU A 722 -4.74 13.73 -33.21
CA GLU A 722 -3.62 13.98 -34.12
C GLU A 722 -2.25 13.83 -33.44
N VAL A 723 -2.18 14.07 -32.13
CA VAL A 723 -0.98 13.88 -31.30
C VAL A 723 -0.90 12.43 -30.85
N LEU A 724 -2.01 11.83 -30.40
CA LEU A 724 -2.05 10.45 -29.95
C LEU A 724 -1.71 9.44 -31.08
N ARG A 725 -2.17 9.68 -32.32
CA ARG A 725 -1.76 8.90 -33.51
C ARG A 725 -0.25 8.83 -33.73
N GLN A 726 0.51 9.78 -33.18
CA GLN A 726 1.97 9.86 -33.34
C GLN A 726 2.74 9.18 -32.20
N LEU A 727 2.07 8.67 -31.16
CA LEU A 727 2.70 7.91 -30.09
C LEU A 727 3.31 6.59 -30.62
N PRO A 728 4.48 6.18 -30.08
CA PRO A 728 5.18 4.97 -30.51
C PRO A 728 4.46 3.69 -30.06
N PRO A 729 4.91 2.50 -30.52
CA PRO A 729 4.40 1.22 -30.04
C PRO A 729 4.35 1.14 -28.51
N THR A 730 3.17 0.88 -27.96
CA THR A 730 2.88 1.03 -26.53
C THR A 730 2.32 -0.27 -25.95
N SER A 731 3.00 -0.82 -24.94
CA SER A 731 2.51 -1.98 -24.19
C SER A 731 2.14 -1.55 -22.77
N ILE A 732 0.88 -1.75 -22.41
CA ILE A 732 0.32 -1.42 -21.10
C ILE A 732 0.12 -2.73 -20.33
N CYS A 733 0.54 -2.76 -19.06
CA CYS A 733 0.40 -3.91 -18.16
C CYS A 733 -0.35 -3.45 -16.90
N SER A 734 -1.66 -3.69 -16.86
CA SER A 734 -2.50 -3.38 -15.70
C SER A 734 -2.73 -4.64 -14.84
N VAL A 735 -3.42 -4.49 -13.72
CA VAL A 735 -3.84 -5.61 -12.87
C VAL A 735 -5.34 -5.53 -12.58
N GLN A 736 -5.95 -6.66 -12.26
CA GLN A 736 -7.40 -6.81 -12.10
C GLN A 736 -7.98 -5.98 -10.95
N PHE A 737 -7.23 -5.80 -9.86
CA PHE A 737 -7.68 -5.09 -8.67
C PHE A 737 -6.84 -3.82 -8.47
N ASP A 738 -7.17 -2.79 -9.27
CA ASP A 738 -6.45 -1.53 -9.33
C ASP A 738 -7.41 -0.37 -9.65
N PRO A 739 -7.44 0.71 -8.85
CA PRO A 739 -8.14 1.95 -9.19
C PRO A 739 -7.79 2.54 -10.57
N CYS A 740 -6.61 2.24 -11.11
CA CYS A 740 -6.11 2.69 -12.42
C CYS A 740 -6.44 1.73 -13.59
N LEU A 741 -7.22 0.66 -13.37
CA LEU A 741 -7.52 -0.32 -14.42
C LEU A 741 -8.30 0.30 -15.59
N ASP A 742 -9.37 1.06 -15.31
CA ASP A 742 -10.20 1.64 -16.38
C ASP A 742 -9.43 2.71 -17.18
N ASP A 743 -8.52 3.46 -16.56
CA ASP A 743 -7.58 4.36 -17.25
C ASP A 743 -6.76 3.61 -18.31
N CYS A 744 -6.20 2.45 -17.92
CA CYS A 744 -5.44 1.59 -18.82
C CYS A 744 -6.32 1.05 -19.96
N VAL A 745 -7.52 0.54 -19.66
CA VAL A 745 -8.47 -0.02 -20.64
C VAL A 745 -8.95 1.05 -21.62
N MET A 746 -9.38 2.21 -21.12
CA MET A 746 -9.93 3.30 -21.94
C MET A 746 -8.88 3.99 -22.79
N PHE A 747 -7.66 4.18 -22.27
CA PHE A 747 -6.57 4.71 -23.09
C PHE A 747 -6.12 3.71 -24.15
N ALA A 748 -6.01 2.42 -23.81
CA ALA A 748 -5.73 1.38 -24.80
C ALA A 748 -6.80 1.35 -25.91
N LYS A 749 -8.10 1.43 -25.55
CA LYS A 749 -9.21 1.59 -26.51
C LYS A 749 -9.03 2.81 -27.40
N LYS A 750 -8.70 3.99 -26.83
CA LYS A 750 -8.46 5.23 -27.61
C LYS A 750 -7.33 5.04 -28.63
N LEU A 751 -6.16 4.54 -28.19
CA LEU A 751 -5.03 4.26 -29.08
C LEU A 751 -5.35 3.23 -30.19
N LYS A 752 -6.12 2.19 -29.86
CA LYS A 752 -6.56 1.16 -30.82
C LYS A 752 -7.52 1.73 -31.87
N ARG A 753 -8.47 2.58 -31.46
CA ARG A 753 -9.36 3.33 -32.38
C ARG A 753 -8.58 4.24 -33.34
N LEU A 754 -7.45 4.78 -32.89
CA LEU A 754 -6.58 5.66 -33.67
C LEU A 754 -5.57 4.92 -34.57
N GLY A 755 -5.53 3.59 -34.52
CA GLY A 755 -4.63 2.76 -35.34
C GLY A 755 -3.20 2.64 -34.81
N ASN A 756 -2.92 3.09 -33.58
CA ASN A 756 -1.62 2.90 -32.95
C ASN A 756 -1.35 1.39 -32.68
N SER A 757 -0.08 1.00 -32.74
CA SER A 757 0.37 -0.30 -32.23
C SER A 757 0.31 -0.30 -30.69
N VAL A 758 -0.84 -0.70 -30.14
CA VAL A 758 -1.09 -0.78 -28.71
C VAL A 758 -1.36 -2.22 -28.27
N LYS A 759 -0.81 -2.60 -27.13
CA LYS A 759 -1.10 -3.86 -26.45
C LYS A 759 -1.48 -3.60 -25.00
N LEU A 760 -2.47 -4.34 -24.51
CA LEU A 760 -2.86 -4.37 -23.12
C LEU A 760 -2.70 -5.81 -22.60
N ASP A 761 -2.08 -5.95 -21.43
CA ASP A 761 -2.11 -7.14 -20.60
C ASP A 761 -2.77 -6.76 -19.26
N ILE A 762 -3.61 -7.63 -18.71
CA ILE A 762 -4.28 -7.43 -17.41
C ILE A 762 -3.99 -8.67 -16.57
N LEU A 763 -3.39 -8.49 -15.40
CA LEU A 763 -2.99 -9.61 -14.53
C LEU A 763 -4.02 -9.84 -13.41
N ASP A 764 -4.56 -11.07 -13.35
CA ASP A 764 -5.46 -11.51 -12.29
C ASP A 764 -4.76 -11.57 -10.91
N GLY A 765 -5.51 -11.34 -9.83
CA GLY A 765 -5.07 -11.62 -8.45
C GLY A 765 -3.93 -10.75 -7.89
N LEU A 766 -3.39 -9.79 -8.64
CA LEU A 766 -2.31 -8.89 -8.23
C LEU A 766 -2.81 -7.46 -7.91
N PRO A 767 -2.15 -6.74 -6.98
CA PRO A 767 -2.45 -5.34 -6.62
C PRO A 767 -1.63 -4.34 -7.44
N HIS A 768 -2.02 -3.06 -7.37
CA HIS A 768 -1.19 -1.95 -7.85
C HIS A 768 0.23 -2.03 -7.25
N GLY A 769 1.27 -1.67 -8.01
CA GLY A 769 2.65 -1.68 -7.52
C GLY A 769 3.30 -3.07 -7.38
N PHE A 770 2.68 -4.16 -7.87
CA PHE A 770 3.13 -5.55 -7.65
C PHE A 770 4.60 -5.83 -8.01
N LEU A 771 5.22 -5.05 -8.91
CA LEU A 771 6.62 -5.22 -9.30
C LEU A 771 7.58 -5.12 -8.09
N ASN A 772 7.20 -4.35 -7.06
CA ASN A 772 7.97 -4.24 -5.81
C ASN A 772 7.88 -5.51 -4.94
N PHE A 773 6.95 -6.42 -5.22
CA PHE A 773 6.79 -7.72 -4.55
C PHE A 773 7.41 -8.90 -5.34
N ALA A 774 7.95 -8.66 -6.53
CA ALA A 774 8.42 -9.70 -7.45
C ALA A 774 9.57 -10.59 -6.94
N MET A 775 10.24 -10.22 -5.83
CA MET A 775 11.27 -11.05 -5.17
C MET A 775 10.74 -11.85 -3.96
N ILE A 776 9.46 -11.69 -3.60
CA ILE A 776 8.84 -12.30 -2.40
C ILE A 776 7.48 -12.96 -2.67
N SER A 777 6.81 -12.62 -3.76
CA SER A 777 5.61 -13.31 -4.28
C SER A 777 5.94 -13.97 -5.62
N LYS A 778 5.60 -15.25 -5.75
CA LYS A 778 5.76 -16.02 -7.00
C LYS A 778 4.91 -15.43 -8.13
N ASP A 779 3.68 -15.04 -7.83
CA ASP A 779 2.73 -14.53 -8.81
C ASP A 779 3.17 -13.14 -9.32
N ALA A 780 3.71 -12.31 -8.42
CA ALA A 780 4.36 -11.06 -8.79
C ALA A 780 5.66 -11.26 -9.62
N GLU A 781 6.43 -12.32 -9.34
CA GLU A 781 7.58 -12.72 -10.17
C GLU A 781 7.14 -13.12 -11.59
N GLU A 782 6.05 -13.87 -11.71
CA GLU A 782 5.47 -14.30 -13.00
C GLU A 782 4.87 -13.12 -13.79
N GLY A 783 4.18 -12.18 -13.12
CA GLY A 783 3.81 -10.90 -13.71
C GLY A 783 5.02 -10.09 -14.19
N SER A 784 6.10 -10.03 -13.40
CA SER A 784 7.34 -9.32 -13.77
C SER A 784 8.03 -9.96 -14.99
N LYS A 785 7.96 -11.29 -15.14
CA LYS A 785 8.41 -12.00 -16.35
C LYS A 785 7.61 -11.62 -17.59
N LEU A 786 6.30 -11.36 -17.48
CA LEU A 786 5.49 -10.83 -18.59
C LEU A 786 5.92 -9.40 -18.95
N CYS A 787 6.19 -8.54 -17.95
CA CYS A 787 6.69 -7.18 -18.16
C CYS A 787 8.02 -7.19 -18.95
N VAL A 788 8.98 -8.04 -18.51
CA VAL A 788 10.24 -8.26 -19.24
C VAL A 788 10.00 -8.74 -20.67
N LYS A 789 9.06 -9.67 -20.88
CA LYS A 789 8.70 -10.13 -22.23
C LYS A 789 8.19 -8.97 -23.09
N ARG A 790 7.33 -8.09 -22.58
CA ARG A 790 6.81 -6.93 -23.35
C ARG A 790 7.88 -5.88 -23.65
N ILE A 791 8.78 -5.59 -22.70
CA ILE A 791 9.91 -4.70 -22.95
C ILE A 791 10.82 -5.31 -24.04
N LYS A 792 11.01 -6.63 -24.04
CA LYS A 792 11.73 -7.33 -25.12
C LYS A 792 10.97 -7.30 -26.46
N ASP A 793 9.67 -7.57 -26.47
CA ASP A 793 8.82 -7.50 -27.68
C ASP A 793 8.98 -6.10 -28.36
N LEU A 794 9.06 -5.02 -27.57
CA LEU A 794 9.31 -3.65 -28.04
C LEU A 794 10.75 -3.41 -28.53
N LEU A 795 11.77 -3.89 -27.80
CA LEU A 795 13.18 -3.81 -28.21
C LEU A 795 13.44 -4.55 -29.54
N ASP A 796 12.78 -5.68 -29.74
CA ASP A 796 12.93 -6.53 -30.92
C ASP A 796 12.11 -6.00 -32.12
N MET A 797 10.89 -5.49 -31.92
CA MET A 797 10.07 -4.90 -33.00
C MET A 797 10.80 -3.79 -33.77
N ALA A 798 11.52 -2.91 -33.08
CA ALA A 798 12.29 -1.83 -33.69
C ALA A 798 13.59 -2.29 -34.39
N SER A 799 13.80 -3.60 -34.60
CA SER A 799 14.77 -4.13 -35.57
C SER A 799 14.20 -4.20 -36.99
N LEU A 800 12.93 -4.59 -37.13
CA LEU A 800 12.31 -4.93 -38.41
C LEU A 800 11.99 -3.70 -39.27
N SER A 801 11.84 -2.54 -38.65
CA SER A 801 11.67 -1.26 -39.34
C SER A 801 12.98 -0.74 -39.95
N CYS A 802 14.15 -1.18 -39.48
CA CYS A 802 15.44 -0.69 -39.96
C CYS A 802 15.91 -1.43 -41.23
N THR A 803 15.63 -2.74 -41.31
CA THR A 803 16.04 -3.58 -42.45
C THR A 803 15.16 -3.40 -43.69
N GLN A 804 14.00 -2.75 -43.57
CA GLN A 804 13.13 -2.43 -44.71
C GLN A 804 13.56 -1.14 -45.47
N THR A 805 14.39 -0.28 -44.87
CA THR A 805 14.92 0.91 -45.54
C THR A 805 16.19 0.66 -46.36
N GLU A 806 16.96 -0.40 -46.07
CA GLU A 806 18.24 -0.67 -46.75
C GLU A 806 18.12 -1.49 -48.05
N THR A 807 16.91 -1.90 -48.45
CA THR A 807 16.69 -2.88 -49.55
C THR A 807 16.09 -2.31 -50.83
N ASN A 808 15.79 -1.00 -50.89
CA ASN A 808 15.15 -0.35 -52.05
C ASN A 808 16.07 0.49 -52.95
N GLU A 809 17.37 0.59 -52.66
CA GLU A 809 18.35 1.27 -53.52
C GLU A 809 19.35 0.30 -54.16
N THR A 810 18.92 -0.44 -55.20
CA THR A 810 19.68 -0.67 -56.45
C THR A 810 18.96 -1.65 -57.39
N GLN A 811 18.27 -1.12 -58.40
CA GLN A 811 18.19 -1.80 -59.71
C GLN A 811 18.65 -0.80 -60.79
N PRO A 812 19.66 -1.15 -61.61
CA PRO A 812 20.00 -0.34 -62.78
C PRO A 812 18.92 -0.49 -63.85
N SER A 813 18.68 0.57 -64.60
CA SER A 813 17.77 0.58 -65.75
C SER A 813 18.47 -0.01 -66.98
N ASP A 814 18.01 -1.17 -67.45
CA ASP A 814 18.27 -1.66 -68.79
C ASP A 814 16.94 -1.70 -69.57
N ASP A 815 16.89 -0.98 -70.68
CA ASP A 815 15.81 -0.86 -71.67
C ASP A 815 16.52 -0.83 -73.03
N PRO A 816 16.13 -1.66 -74.03
CA PRO A 816 15.00 -1.29 -74.89
C PRO A 816 14.15 -2.44 -75.47
#